data_AF-A0A2M7BV77-F1
#
_entry.id   AF-A0A2M7BV77-F1
#
_cell.length_a   1.000
_cell.length_b   1.000
_cell.length_c   1.000
_cell.angle_alpha   90.00
_cell.angle_beta   90.00
_cell.angle_gamma   90.00
#
_symmetry.space_group_name_H-M   'P 1'
#
loop_
_entity.id
_entity.type
_entity.pdbx_description
1 polymer ?
#
loop_
_entity_poly.entity_id
_entity_poly.type
_entity_poly.pdbx_seq_one_letter_code
_entity_poly.pdbx_strand_id
1 'polypeptide(L)'
;MAKKKRPKKNKKTIEKWVKKPMRLALPKESKRRIWGILIFILAAIVALGFFDLAGAAGKTILASLTFLIGRAVFLLPLILVLGGLVFLITPYQKFSGGITLAIFLLVLGTSGILESVAPGSKLGGYFGYTAGPLLELFGFWVTQIIFGGVVVIGGLIFWYLLKRPVSKEAKEEKKPSFAKASEGKPSLIRKIFAPKFRVKEIEPEIREAPVKAPLIELKPKPLTQLPSRGVVGGEYQPPPLDLLEAEKGMPSAGDTRINSAIIKKTLENFDIPVEMSEINIGPTVTQYTLKPAEGIKLSKITTLANDLSLALAAHPLRIEAPIPGKSLVGIEVPNRVRAQVRLRDLISNPDFQNSVSNLTFVLGRDVSGKSLYTDLAKMPHLLVAGSTGTGKTCAADTLTFTEKGLLTFEELYPLPLNSEADFKIKVVSRDGIEITEKIYNNGICQFYKLTTARGYQIEATAEHPLWVINENGSCGWKPASLIRKGDYVAISREPALFGNRIDISDFKPSRIKAYHRKISFPERMTPQLAEFLGFLTADGGLSIEKGGTHRVVYTQANSHLSRLYKKSLKELFGITQFIEKRSGSDPKNRAFDIVIGSKHLKEFLAYLGMDSWRSPQKEIPRAIREAPKEMVAAYLRAIFDNDGYVGEKSIEFCISSKKLAFQVHLMLLNFGIVSSLAIKKVKNYSQNEYYRLSIFGEEVRKFIREIGFIRKEKYKKAERFLKLSSNPNVDLIPHVSSLLRRMGQKYLNSFARLTNQGWKYQSGILVPKYAFNSLTSYNSGERAPSYQALERILDFYQPIFKEPEYQKLNEISKRNFYWDKVEKITQTSGVGYDFFVPGSDSFIGNGFVNHNTIFLNSLILSLLYQNGPGILRFIFVDPKRVEFSVYNGLPHLLTPVIFDAQKTVNALHWLTSEMERRFDVLSAEKARDIGSYNEIVLRNEGEPMPFIVLIIDELA
;
A
#
# COMPACT_ATOMS: atom_id res chain seq x y z
N MET A 1 23.39 -13.85 -69.75
CA MET A 1 24.76 -14.12 -69.27
C MET A 1 25.26 -12.92 -68.47
N ALA A 2 25.44 -13.01 -67.15
CA ALA A 2 26.17 -11.99 -66.39
C ALA A 2 26.66 -12.51 -65.03
N LYS A 3 27.97 -12.77 -65.04
CA LYS A 3 28.97 -13.04 -63.99
C LYS A 3 28.61 -12.95 -62.50
N LYS A 4 28.85 -14.11 -61.85
CA LYS A 4 29.31 -14.40 -60.47
C LYS A 4 29.64 -13.21 -59.55
N LYS A 5 28.93 -13.15 -58.42
CA LYS A 5 29.29 -12.42 -57.20
C LYS A 5 30.33 -13.21 -56.37
N ARG A 6 31.35 -12.51 -55.86
CA ARG A 6 32.11 -12.88 -54.65
C ARG A 6 32.08 -11.72 -53.64
N PRO A 7 32.20 -11.99 -52.33
CA PRO A 7 31.65 -11.16 -51.26
C PRO A 7 32.65 -10.10 -50.77
N LYS A 8 32.17 -8.91 -50.38
CA LYS A 8 32.99 -7.87 -49.74
C LYS A 8 32.73 -7.81 -48.23
N LYS A 9 33.85 -7.92 -47.51
CA LYS A 9 34.05 -7.81 -46.06
C LYS A 9 33.65 -6.44 -45.50
N ASN A 10 33.24 -6.50 -44.23
CA ASN A 10 33.09 -5.43 -43.24
C ASN A 10 34.02 -4.22 -43.42
N LYS A 11 33.43 -3.02 -43.48
CA LYS A 11 34.07 -1.77 -43.05
C LYS A 11 33.18 -1.10 -41.99
N LYS A 12 33.68 -1.08 -40.75
CA LYS A 12 33.27 -0.17 -39.68
C LYS A 12 33.23 1.25 -40.24
N THR A 13 32.08 1.89 -40.17
CA THR A 13 31.95 3.31 -40.52
C THR A 13 31.85 4.09 -39.22
N ILE A 14 32.90 4.86 -38.97
CA ILE A 14 33.02 5.88 -37.92
C ILE A 14 32.00 6.97 -38.25
N GLU A 15 31.01 7.18 -37.38
CA GLU A 15 30.05 8.28 -37.51
C GLU A 15 30.77 9.61 -37.24
N LYS A 16 30.91 10.40 -38.31
CA LYS A 16 31.29 11.82 -38.29
C LYS A 16 30.24 12.62 -37.51
N TRP A 17 30.70 13.27 -36.44
CA TRP A 17 29.98 14.33 -35.72
C TRP A 17 29.74 15.52 -36.64
N VAL A 18 28.55 15.59 -37.25
CA VAL A 18 28.05 16.83 -37.86
C VAL A 18 27.43 17.66 -36.74
N LYS A 19 28.16 18.69 -36.30
CA LYS A 19 27.67 19.75 -35.41
C LYS A 19 26.39 20.36 -36.03
N LYS A 20 25.23 20.06 -35.45
CA LYS A 20 23.97 20.78 -35.73
C LYS A 20 24.07 22.20 -35.15
N PRO A 21 23.52 23.23 -35.81
CA PRO A 21 23.51 24.59 -35.28
C PRO A 21 22.77 24.61 -33.94
N MET A 22 23.43 25.23 -32.96
CA MET A 22 22.92 25.42 -31.60
C MET A 22 21.69 26.32 -31.66
N ARG A 23 20.49 25.76 -31.85
CA ARG A 23 19.26 26.49 -31.53
C ARG A 23 19.28 26.69 -30.02
N LEU A 24 19.43 27.94 -29.58
CA LEU A 24 19.33 28.34 -28.18
C LEU A 24 17.90 28.03 -27.71
N ALA A 25 17.67 26.77 -27.31
CA ALA A 25 16.38 26.32 -26.83
C ALA A 25 16.23 26.78 -25.39
N LEU A 26 15.89 28.06 -25.21
CA LEU A 26 15.60 28.61 -23.89
C LEU A 26 14.53 27.74 -23.21
N PRO A 27 14.74 27.35 -21.93
CA PRO A 27 13.73 26.70 -21.13
C PRO A 27 12.40 27.45 -21.23
N LYS A 28 11.29 26.70 -21.29
CA LYS A 28 9.97 27.30 -21.49
C LYS A 28 9.59 28.29 -20.37
N GLU A 29 10.17 28.11 -19.19
CA GLU A 29 10.05 29.05 -18.07
C GLU A 29 10.77 30.39 -18.35
N SER A 30 11.97 30.34 -18.91
CA SER A 30 12.72 31.55 -19.33
C SER A 30 11.97 32.31 -20.42
N LYS A 31 11.37 31.62 -21.40
CA LYS A 31 10.53 32.26 -22.43
C LYS A 31 9.33 32.99 -21.84
N ARG A 32 8.69 32.40 -20.81
CA ARG A 32 7.54 33.01 -20.11
C ARG A 32 7.95 34.28 -19.35
N ARG A 33 9.05 34.22 -18.59
CA ARG A 33 9.57 35.37 -17.85
C ARG A 33 9.96 36.51 -18.80
N ILE A 34 10.53 36.20 -19.96
CA ILE A 34 10.80 37.17 -21.03
C ILE A 34 9.51 37.85 -21.51
N TRP A 35 8.44 37.08 -21.77
CA TRP A 35 7.14 37.67 -22.16
C TRP A 35 6.53 38.57 -21.07
N GLY A 36 6.64 38.19 -19.79
CA GLY A 36 6.21 39.04 -18.68
C GLY A 36 6.97 40.36 -18.65
N ILE A 37 8.30 40.33 -18.80
CA ILE A 37 9.16 41.52 -18.84
C ILE A 37 8.80 42.41 -20.04
N LEU A 38 8.57 41.83 -21.23
CA LEU A 38 8.16 42.58 -22.42
C LEU A 38 6.81 43.31 -22.22
N ILE A 39 5.86 42.71 -21.51
CA ILE A 39 4.57 43.35 -21.19
C ILE A 39 4.77 44.52 -20.21
N PHE A 40 5.66 44.40 -19.23
CA PHE A 40 6.01 45.52 -18.34
C PHE A 40 6.71 46.67 -19.08
N ILE A 41 7.62 46.35 -20.02
CA ILE A 41 8.27 47.35 -20.86
C ILE A 41 7.22 48.08 -21.70
N LEU A 42 6.26 47.35 -22.28
CA LEU A 42 5.16 47.97 -23.02
C LEU A 42 4.28 48.87 -22.12
N ALA A 43 3.95 48.43 -20.91
CA ALA A 43 3.22 49.24 -19.94
C ALA A 43 3.96 50.53 -19.58
N ALA A 44 5.27 50.46 -19.39
CA ALA A 44 6.13 51.62 -19.10
C ALA A 44 6.21 52.58 -20.29
N ILE A 45 6.35 52.08 -21.53
CA ILE A 45 6.36 52.90 -22.75
C ILE A 45 5.04 53.65 -22.91
N VAL A 46 3.90 52.98 -22.69
CA VAL A 46 2.57 53.62 -22.76
C VAL A 46 2.41 54.68 -21.66
N ALA A 47 2.85 54.37 -20.43
CA ALA A 47 2.80 55.31 -19.31
C ALA A 47 3.68 56.56 -19.55
N LEU A 48 4.92 56.38 -19.99
CA LEU A 48 5.84 57.48 -20.32
C LEU A 48 5.39 58.27 -21.55
N GLY A 49 4.60 57.66 -22.45
CA GLY A 49 3.98 58.33 -23.58
C GLY A 49 3.04 59.46 -23.17
N PHE A 50 2.35 59.36 -22.02
CA PHE A 50 1.49 60.43 -21.50
C PHE A 50 2.27 61.67 -21.02
N PHE A 51 3.55 61.52 -20.72
CA PHE A 51 4.43 62.59 -20.22
C PHE A 51 5.42 63.09 -21.27
N ASP A 52 5.27 62.68 -22.54
CA ASP A 52 6.20 62.99 -23.63
C ASP A 52 7.64 62.48 -23.44
N LEU A 53 7.87 61.59 -22.48
CA LEU A 53 9.19 61.05 -22.12
C LEU A 53 9.59 59.80 -22.94
N ALA A 54 8.66 59.21 -23.71
CA ALA A 54 8.87 57.97 -24.48
C ALA A 54 9.38 58.18 -25.92
N GLY A 55 9.72 59.42 -26.30
CA GLY A 55 10.23 59.78 -27.63
C GLY A 55 9.21 59.60 -28.77
N ALA A 56 9.68 59.67 -30.02
CA ALA A 56 8.84 59.61 -31.22
C ALA A 56 8.02 58.31 -31.30
N ALA A 57 8.63 57.16 -30.96
CA ALA A 57 7.95 55.87 -30.96
C ALA A 57 6.82 55.81 -29.92
N GLY A 58 7.02 56.36 -28.72
CA GLY A 58 5.98 56.43 -27.70
C GLY A 58 4.79 57.29 -28.12
N LYS A 59 5.04 58.43 -28.78
CA LYS A 59 3.99 59.30 -29.33
C LYS A 59 3.17 58.58 -30.41
N THR A 60 3.82 57.87 -31.33
CA THR A 60 3.12 57.09 -32.37
C THR A 60 2.30 55.94 -31.79
N ILE A 61 2.84 55.24 -30.79
CA ILE A 61 2.14 54.15 -30.08
C ILE A 61 0.92 54.70 -29.34
N LEU A 62 1.07 55.81 -28.59
CA LEU A 62 -0.02 56.43 -27.85
C LEU A 62 -1.12 56.94 -28.80
N ALA A 63 -0.75 57.57 -29.91
CA ALA A 63 -1.70 58.03 -30.93
C ALA A 63 -2.49 56.85 -31.55
N SER A 64 -1.80 55.75 -31.87
CA SER A 64 -2.43 54.54 -32.43
C SER A 64 -3.37 53.87 -31.42
N LEU A 65 -2.98 53.79 -30.15
CA LEU A 65 -3.82 53.23 -29.10
C LEU A 65 -5.02 54.13 -28.79
N THR A 66 -4.83 55.45 -28.78
CA THR A 66 -5.92 56.43 -28.55
C THR A 66 -6.93 56.38 -29.69
N PHE A 67 -6.49 56.14 -30.92
CA PHE A 67 -7.41 55.89 -32.04
C PHE A 67 -8.25 54.61 -31.84
N LEU A 68 -7.63 53.52 -31.37
CA LEU A 68 -8.30 52.22 -31.23
C LEU A 68 -9.26 52.15 -30.04
N ILE A 69 -8.86 52.64 -28.87
CA ILE A 69 -9.58 52.45 -27.59
C ILE A 69 -9.96 53.76 -26.89
N GLY A 70 -9.68 54.92 -27.51
CA GLY A 70 -10.12 56.22 -27.02
C GLY A 70 -9.46 56.61 -25.69
N ARG A 71 -10.23 57.19 -24.77
CA ARG A 71 -9.75 57.54 -23.43
C ARG A 71 -9.51 56.32 -22.53
N ALA A 72 -9.90 55.11 -22.94
CA ALA A 72 -9.58 53.89 -22.21
C ALA A 72 -8.07 53.61 -22.14
N VAL A 73 -7.25 54.25 -23.01
CA VAL A 73 -5.78 54.15 -22.94
C VAL A 73 -5.24 54.52 -21.55
N PHE A 74 -5.92 55.39 -20.79
CA PHE A 74 -5.49 55.76 -19.44
C PHE A 74 -5.45 54.57 -18.47
N LEU A 75 -6.34 53.58 -18.63
CA LEU A 75 -6.37 52.37 -17.82
C LEU A 75 -5.47 51.25 -18.34
N LEU A 76 -4.97 51.37 -19.58
CA LEU A 76 -4.20 50.33 -20.25
C LEU A 76 -2.86 50.00 -19.54
N PRO A 77 -2.06 50.96 -19.02
CA PRO A 77 -0.85 50.63 -18.27
C PRO A 77 -1.14 49.75 -17.05
N LEU A 78 -2.23 50.02 -16.32
CA LEU A 78 -2.63 49.24 -15.16
C LEU A 78 -3.04 47.81 -15.54
N ILE A 79 -3.82 47.65 -16.62
CA ILE A 79 -4.24 46.34 -17.15
C ILE A 79 -3.03 45.52 -17.61
N LEU A 80 -2.06 46.17 -18.27
CA LEU A 80 -0.82 45.51 -18.72
C LEU A 80 0.09 45.11 -17.55
N VAL A 81 0.21 45.93 -16.50
CA VAL A 81 0.94 45.58 -15.26
C VAL A 81 0.33 44.34 -14.60
N LEU A 82 -1.00 44.28 -14.49
CA LEU A 82 -1.70 43.09 -13.99
C LEU A 82 -1.42 41.86 -14.88
N GLY A 83 -1.46 42.02 -16.20
CA GLY A 83 -1.10 40.97 -17.17
C GLY A 83 0.34 40.46 -17.01
N GLY A 84 1.30 41.37 -16.82
CA GLY A 84 2.71 41.08 -16.59
C GLY A 84 2.96 40.31 -15.29
N LEU A 85 2.30 40.71 -14.20
CA LEU A 85 2.36 40.01 -12.91
C LEU A 85 1.87 38.56 -13.01
N VAL A 86 0.76 38.33 -13.71
CA VAL A 86 0.23 36.97 -13.92
C VAL A 86 1.22 36.09 -14.70
N PHE A 87 1.91 36.64 -15.71
CA PHE A 87 2.94 35.91 -16.47
C PHE A 87 4.16 35.52 -15.61
N LEU A 88 4.53 36.34 -14.63
CA LEU A 88 5.64 36.06 -13.71
C LEU A 88 5.27 35.01 -12.66
N ILE A 89 4.08 35.11 -12.07
CA ILE A 89 3.65 34.30 -10.92
C ILE A 89 3.12 32.91 -11.34
N THR A 90 2.50 32.78 -12.53
CA THR A 90 1.75 31.55 -12.90
C THR A 90 2.62 30.49 -13.61
N PRO A 91 2.71 29.24 -13.12
CA PRO A 91 3.65 28.24 -13.64
C PRO A 91 3.24 27.51 -14.96
N TYR A 92 2.05 27.74 -15.53
CA TYR A 92 1.48 26.85 -16.57
C TYR A 92 1.50 27.38 -18.03
N GLN A 93 1.79 26.49 -18.98
CA GLN A 93 2.03 26.81 -20.41
C GLN A 93 0.77 26.94 -21.30
N LYS A 94 -0.43 26.61 -20.82
CA LYS A 94 -1.66 26.65 -21.64
C LYS A 94 -2.50 27.93 -21.48
N PHE A 95 -2.07 28.86 -20.62
CA PHE A 95 -2.90 29.99 -20.19
C PHE A 95 -2.58 31.35 -20.82
N SER A 96 -1.64 31.43 -21.78
CA SER A 96 -1.38 32.69 -22.51
C SER A 96 -2.64 33.25 -23.19
N GLY A 97 -3.49 32.36 -23.73
CA GLY A 97 -4.76 32.74 -24.35
C GLY A 97 -5.78 33.34 -23.37
N GLY A 98 -5.78 32.90 -22.10
CA GLY A 98 -6.69 33.43 -21.08
C GLY A 98 -6.32 34.83 -20.63
N ILE A 99 -5.02 35.14 -20.54
CA ILE A 99 -4.52 36.47 -20.19
C ILE A 99 -4.82 37.45 -21.34
N THR A 100 -4.53 37.05 -22.59
CA THR A 100 -4.85 37.89 -23.75
C THR A 100 -6.35 38.15 -23.88
N LEU A 101 -7.19 37.16 -23.56
CA LEU A 101 -8.65 37.32 -23.53
C LEU A 101 -9.10 38.27 -22.42
N ALA A 102 -8.52 38.17 -21.22
CA ALA A 102 -8.87 39.05 -20.10
C ALA A 102 -8.50 40.52 -20.36
N ILE A 103 -7.30 40.77 -20.91
CA ILE A 103 -6.87 42.12 -21.33
C ILE A 103 -7.82 42.65 -22.41
N PHE A 104 -8.15 41.84 -23.41
CA PHE A 104 -9.07 42.24 -24.48
C PHE A 104 -10.46 42.60 -23.96
N LEU A 105 -11.05 41.78 -23.08
CA LEU A 105 -12.37 42.05 -22.50
C LEU A 105 -12.39 43.30 -21.62
N LEU A 106 -11.36 43.52 -20.81
CA LEU A 106 -11.26 44.75 -19.99
C LEU A 106 -11.15 46.01 -20.86
N VAL A 107 -10.34 45.95 -21.93
CA VAL A 107 -10.17 47.06 -22.87
C VAL A 107 -11.45 47.31 -23.67
N LEU A 108 -12.12 46.26 -24.16
CA LEU A 108 -13.37 46.37 -24.90
C LEU A 108 -14.51 46.90 -24.02
N GLY A 109 -14.63 46.39 -22.79
CA GLY A 109 -15.65 46.80 -21.83
C GLY A 109 -15.50 48.25 -21.40
N THR A 110 -14.28 48.68 -21.07
CA THR A 110 -14.01 50.09 -20.68
C THR A 110 -14.19 51.05 -21.85
N SER A 111 -13.77 50.67 -23.06
CA SER A 111 -13.98 51.42 -24.30
C SER A 111 -15.47 51.58 -24.64
N GLY A 112 -16.28 50.52 -24.50
CA GLY A 112 -17.72 50.57 -24.72
C GLY A 112 -18.48 51.45 -23.71
N ILE A 113 -18.11 51.38 -22.42
CA ILE A 113 -18.66 52.26 -21.38
C ILE A 113 -18.39 53.73 -21.72
N LEU A 114 -17.15 54.08 -22.09
CA LEU A 114 -16.77 55.47 -22.38
C LEU A 114 -17.49 56.04 -23.61
N GLU A 115 -17.71 55.27 -24.67
CA GLU A 115 -18.48 55.74 -25.83
C GLU A 115 -19.97 55.92 -25.49
N SER A 116 -20.54 55.02 -24.68
CA SER A 116 -21.96 55.10 -24.31
C SER A 116 -22.32 56.30 -23.43
N VAL A 117 -21.35 56.92 -22.74
CA VAL A 117 -21.54 58.14 -21.93
C VAL A 117 -21.68 59.40 -22.80
N ALA A 118 -20.98 59.48 -23.92
CA ALA A 118 -21.12 60.57 -24.88
C ALA A 118 -21.10 60.00 -26.31
N PRO A 119 -22.24 59.54 -26.82
CA PRO A 119 -22.31 58.88 -28.12
C PRO A 119 -21.83 59.78 -29.25
N GLY A 120 -20.95 59.29 -30.13
CA GLY A 120 -20.44 60.04 -31.28
C GLY A 120 -19.24 60.95 -30.97
N SER A 121 -18.84 61.06 -29.70
CA SER A 121 -17.66 61.81 -29.25
C SER A 121 -16.33 61.09 -29.50
N LYS A 122 -16.37 59.82 -29.92
CA LYS A 122 -15.21 58.93 -30.09
C LYS A 122 -14.38 58.75 -28.81
N LEU A 123 -14.97 58.98 -27.63
CA LEU A 123 -14.31 58.79 -26.33
C LEU A 123 -13.91 57.33 -26.09
N GLY A 124 -14.60 56.35 -26.69
CA GLY A 124 -14.22 54.95 -26.66
C GLY A 124 -13.29 54.52 -27.80
N GLY A 125 -12.89 55.43 -28.70
CA GLY A 125 -12.11 55.10 -29.89
C GLY A 125 -12.88 54.20 -30.87
N TYR A 126 -12.16 53.57 -31.80
CA TYR A 126 -12.76 52.70 -32.82
C TYR A 126 -13.57 51.55 -32.21
N PHE A 127 -13.06 50.87 -31.17
CA PHE A 127 -13.79 49.75 -30.54
C PHE A 127 -15.07 50.20 -29.83
N GLY A 128 -15.04 51.34 -29.15
CA GLY A 128 -16.22 51.91 -28.51
C GLY A 128 -17.24 52.39 -29.54
N TYR A 129 -16.78 52.99 -30.65
CA TYR A 129 -17.65 53.43 -31.74
C TYR A 129 -18.40 52.26 -32.39
N THR A 130 -17.74 51.10 -32.58
CA THR A 130 -18.41 49.89 -33.09
C THR A 130 -19.46 49.29 -32.14
N ALA A 131 -19.50 49.74 -30.88
CA ALA A 131 -20.55 49.39 -29.94
C ALA A 131 -21.81 50.28 -30.07
N GLY A 132 -21.79 51.33 -30.89
CA GLY A 132 -22.93 52.23 -31.13
C GLY A 132 -24.27 51.53 -31.44
N PRO A 133 -24.31 50.47 -32.27
CA PRO A 133 -25.54 49.73 -32.54
C PRO A 133 -26.18 49.12 -31.28
N LEU A 134 -25.40 48.76 -30.26
CA LEU A 134 -25.93 48.24 -28.99
C LEU A 134 -26.64 49.34 -28.17
N LEU A 135 -26.25 50.59 -28.33
CA LEU A 135 -26.91 51.74 -27.69
C LEU A 135 -28.25 52.05 -28.37
N GLU A 136 -28.30 51.98 -29.70
CA GLU A 136 -29.53 52.15 -30.48
C GLU A 136 -30.55 51.02 -30.20
N LEU A 137 -30.07 49.78 -29.99
CA LEU A 137 -30.90 48.61 -29.73
C LEU A 137 -31.48 48.54 -28.31
N PHE A 138 -30.69 48.92 -27.28
CA PHE A 138 -31.03 48.62 -25.89
C PHE A 138 -31.10 49.85 -24.96
N GLY A 139 -30.69 51.02 -25.43
CA GLY A 139 -30.69 52.26 -24.64
C GLY A 139 -29.58 52.33 -23.58
N PHE A 140 -29.34 53.54 -23.07
CA PHE A 140 -28.19 53.88 -22.21
C PHE A 140 -27.96 52.89 -21.05
N TRP A 141 -28.98 52.64 -20.23
CA TRP A 141 -28.83 51.82 -19.02
C TRP A 141 -28.47 50.36 -19.31
N VAL A 142 -29.06 49.77 -20.35
CA VAL A 142 -28.82 48.35 -20.68
C VAL A 142 -27.43 48.19 -21.32
N THR A 143 -27.00 49.13 -22.15
CA THR A 143 -25.65 49.14 -22.72
C THR A 143 -24.56 49.22 -21.63
N GLN A 144 -24.79 50.03 -20.58
CA GLN A 144 -23.89 50.08 -19.42
C GLN A 144 -23.81 48.74 -18.67
N ILE A 145 -24.93 48.05 -18.50
CA ILE A 145 -24.97 46.73 -17.84
C ILE A 145 -24.21 45.69 -18.67
N ILE A 146 -24.36 45.70 -20.00
CA ILE A 146 -23.69 44.77 -20.91
C ILE A 146 -22.16 44.96 -20.83
N PHE A 147 -21.68 46.19 -21.03
CA PHE A 147 -20.23 46.44 -20.98
C PHE A 147 -19.65 46.33 -19.57
N GLY A 148 -20.40 46.72 -18.54
CA GLY A 148 -20.06 46.47 -17.14
C GLY A 148 -19.89 44.97 -16.86
N GLY A 149 -20.78 44.13 -17.39
CA GLY A 149 -20.67 42.67 -17.33
C GLY A 149 -19.41 42.15 -18.01
N VAL A 150 -19.03 42.69 -19.17
CA VAL A 150 -17.78 42.34 -19.88
C VAL A 150 -16.54 42.69 -19.04
N VAL A 151 -16.53 43.85 -18.38
CA VAL A 151 -15.45 44.24 -17.46
C VAL A 151 -15.38 43.30 -16.26
N VAL A 152 -16.51 42.95 -15.65
CA VAL A 152 -16.57 42.00 -14.52
C VAL A 152 -16.05 40.63 -14.92
N ILE A 153 -16.41 40.11 -16.11
CA ILE A 153 -15.90 38.84 -16.64
C ILE A 153 -14.37 38.91 -16.81
N GLY A 154 -13.85 39.98 -17.41
CA GLY A 154 -12.40 40.19 -17.55
C GLY A 154 -11.67 40.23 -16.20
N GLY A 155 -12.25 40.93 -15.21
CA GLY A 155 -11.73 40.99 -13.85
C GLY A 155 -11.77 39.65 -13.10
N LEU A 156 -12.84 38.87 -13.26
CA LEU A 156 -12.97 37.53 -12.68
C LEU A 156 -11.95 36.54 -13.27
N ILE A 157 -11.66 36.65 -14.58
CA ILE A 157 -10.59 35.86 -15.21
C ILE A 157 -9.25 36.25 -14.59
N PHE A 158 -8.94 37.54 -14.42
CA PHE A 158 -7.72 37.99 -13.76
C PHE A 158 -7.62 37.50 -12.31
N TRP A 159 -8.70 37.61 -11.53
CA TRP A 159 -8.77 37.14 -10.15
C TRP A 159 -8.56 35.64 -10.03
N TYR A 160 -9.19 34.86 -10.92
CA TYR A 160 -9.00 33.42 -11.01
C TYR A 160 -7.54 33.05 -11.33
N LEU A 161 -6.88 33.82 -12.19
CA LEU A 161 -5.48 33.63 -12.55
C LEU A 161 -4.52 34.01 -11.41
N LEU A 162 -4.81 35.08 -10.65
CA LEU A 162 -3.99 35.50 -9.51
C LEU A 162 -4.12 34.55 -8.29
N LYS A 163 -5.31 34.00 -8.03
CA LYS A 163 -5.59 33.20 -6.81
C LYS A 163 -5.05 31.77 -6.81
N ARG A 164 -4.33 31.33 -7.85
CA ARG A 164 -3.67 30.03 -7.84
C ARG A 164 -2.19 30.18 -7.48
N PRO A 165 -1.82 30.08 -6.19
CA PRO A 165 -0.42 29.97 -5.81
C PRO A 165 0.18 28.66 -6.36
N VAL A 166 1.45 28.79 -6.71
CA VAL A 166 2.37 27.74 -7.12
C VAL A 166 2.28 26.51 -6.20
N SER A 167 2.19 25.33 -6.82
CA SER A 167 2.39 23.99 -6.23
C SER A 167 1.27 23.40 -5.34
N LYS A 168 0.18 22.96 -5.97
CA LYS A 168 -0.55 21.74 -5.54
C LYS A 168 -0.82 20.72 -6.65
N GLU A 169 -0.55 21.04 -7.92
CA GLU A 169 -0.92 20.19 -9.07
C GLU A 169 0.18 19.23 -9.56
N ALA A 170 1.20 18.95 -8.74
CA ALA A 170 2.08 17.79 -8.99
C ALA A 170 1.69 16.54 -8.16
N LYS A 171 0.57 16.58 -7.41
CA LYS A 171 0.12 15.44 -6.59
C LYS A 171 -1.36 15.06 -6.71
N GLU A 172 -2.17 15.72 -7.55
CA GLU A 172 -3.59 15.36 -7.71
C GLU A 172 -4.00 15.14 -9.18
N GLU A 173 -3.61 13.99 -9.71
CA GLU A 173 -4.32 13.20 -10.73
C GLU A 173 -3.97 11.73 -10.38
N LYS A 174 -4.84 10.79 -10.00
CA LYS A 174 -6.30 10.62 -10.08
C LYS A 174 -6.78 9.70 -8.94
N LYS A 175 -7.85 10.08 -8.25
CA LYS A 175 -8.88 9.11 -7.77
C LYS A 175 -9.97 9.05 -8.85
N PRO A 176 -10.49 7.86 -9.23
CA PRO A 176 -11.62 7.77 -10.15
C PRO A 176 -12.92 8.15 -9.42
N SER A 177 -13.63 9.16 -9.93
CA SER A 177 -14.98 9.49 -9.47
C SER A 177 -15.99 8.55 -10.12
N PHE A 178 -16.55 7.63 -9.32
CA PHE A 178 -17.88 7.08 -9.59
C PHE A 178 -18.95 8.17 -9.38
N ALA A 179 -20.07 7.96 -10.06
CA ALA A 179 -21.15 8.90 -10.34
C ALA A 179 -21.61 9.78 -9.16
N LYS A 180 -21.64 11.11 -9.39
CA LYS A 180 -22.46 12.03 -8.61
C LYS A 180 -23.94 11.76 -8.91
N ALA A 181 -24.61 11.07 -7.99
CA ALA A 181 -26.04 11.25 -7.80
C ALA A 181 -26.30 12.72 -7.42
N SER A 182 -27.36 13.27 -7.99
CA SER A 182 -27.80 14.66 -7.84
C SER A 182 -28.11 15.01 -6.37
N GLU A 183 -27.37 15.98 -5.83
CA GLU A 183 -27.76 16.71 -4.62
C GLU A 183 -28.91 17.65 -4.95
N GLY A 184 -30.15 17.18 -4.73
CA GLY A 184 -31.27 18.05 -4.44
C GLY A 184 -31.22 18.50 -2.98
N LYS A 185 -31.53 19.77 -2.72
CA LYS A 185 -31.61 20.39 -1.38
C LYS A 185 -32.35 19.48 -0.38
N PRO A 186 -31.87 19.36 0.88
CA PRO A 186 -32.51 18.49 1.86
C PRO A 186 -33.92 19.00 2.20
N SER A 187 -34.92 18.12 2.05
CA SER A 187 -36.31 18.36 2.41
C SER A 187 -36.51 18.34 3.93
N LEU A 188 -37.49 19.12 4.40
CA LEU A 188 -37.87 19.37 5.81
C LEU A 188 -38.18 18.13 6.67
N ILE A 189 -38.23 16.92 6.11
CA ILE A 189 -38.79 15.73 6.76
C ILE A 189 -37.80 15.07 7.75
N ARG A 190 -36.49 15.34 7.65
CA ARG A 190 -35.48 14.81 8.59
C ARG A 190 -35.43 15.51 9.96
N LYS A 191 -36.21 16.58 10.18
CA LYS A 191 -36.32 17.25 11.49
C LYS A 191 -37.32 16.62 12.45
N ILE A 192 -38.12 15.63 12.01
CA ILE A 192 -39.24 15.10 12.81
C ILE A 192 -38.92 13.76 13.50
N PHE A 193 -37.88 13.02 13.09
CA PHE A 193 -37.57 11.68 13.63
C PHE A 193 -36.13 11.53 14.18
N ALA A 194 -35.70 12.44 15.04
CA ALA A 194 -34.56 12.19 15.93
C ALA A 194 -35.08 11.77 17.32
N PRO A 195 -34.63 10.64 17.90
CA PRO A 195 -35.03 10.27 19.26
C PRO A 195 -34.45 11.28 20.25
N LYS A 196 -35.32 11.97 21.00
CA LYS A 196 -34.95 12.87 22.09
C LYS A 196 -34.71 12.05 23.37
N PHE A 197 -33.48 11.58 23.60
CA PHE A 197 -33.04 11.25 24.95
C PHE A 197 -32.43 12.50 25.59
N ARG A 198 -33.10 13.04 26.63
CA ARG A 198 -32.55 14.07 27.50
C ARG A 198 -31.67 13.39 28.55
N VAL A 199 -30.36 13.46 28.38
CA VAL A 199 -29.43 13.22 29.50
C VAL A 199 -29.51 14.46 30.39
N LYS A 200 -29.92 14.28 31.65
CA LYS A 200 -29.82 15.31 32.69
C LYS A 200 -28.34 15.41 33.05
N GLU A 201 -27.68 16.51 32.69
CA GLU A 201 -26.41 16.88 33.30
C GLU A 201 -26.69 17.13 34.79
N ILE A 202 -26.14 16.27 35.64
CA ILE A 202 -26.06 16.53 37.08
C ILE A 202 -24.69 17.18 37.28
N GLU A 203 -24.69 18.48 37.54
CA GLU A 203 -23.50 19.16 38.07
C GLU A 203 -23.16 18.53 39.43
N PRO A 204 -21.91 18.08 39.66
CA PRO A 204 -21.52 17.61 40.97
C PRO A 204 -21.38 18.81 41.91
N GLU A 205 -22.27 18.92 42.90
CA GLU A 205 -22.06 19.75 44.09
C GLU A 205 -20.81 19.23 44.82
N ILE A 206 -19.68 19.92 44.64
CA ILE A 206 -18.52 19.74 45.50
C ILE A 206 -18.85 20.38 46.85
N ARG A 207 -19.30 19.57 47.80
CA ARG A 207 -19.28 19.94 49.22
C ARG A 207 -17.88 19.65 49.76
N GLU A 208 -17.12 20.72 50.01
CA GLU A 208 -15.88 20.64 50.77
C GLU A 208 -16.20 20.21 52.22
N ALA A 209 -15.88 18.96 52.55
CA ALA A 209 -15.79 18.52 53.93
C ALA A 209 -14.42 18.92 54.51
N PRO A 210 -14.35 19.36 55.77
CA PRO A 210 -13.10 19.86 56.36
C PRO A 210 -12.09 18.72 56.58
N VAL A 211 -10.98 18.78 55.86
CA VAL A 211 -9.82 17.89 56.04
C VAL A 211 -9.05 18.32 57.29
N LYS A 212 -9.40 17.72 58.43
CA LYS A 212 -8.47 17.49 59.55
C LYS A 212 -8.68 16.09 60.10
N ALA A 213 -8.08 15.12 59.43
CA ALA A 213 -7.70 13.84 60.04
C ALA A 213 -6.18 13.69 59.89
N PRO A 214 -5.46 13.20 60.91
CA PRO A 214 -4.01 13.14 60.87
C PRO A 214 -3.56 12.17 59.76
N LEU A 215 -2.58 12.59 58.96
CA LEU A 215 -1.80 11.71 58.11
C LEU A 215 -1.17 10.64 59.00
N ILE A 216 -1.77 9.45 59.04
CA ILE A 216 -1.03 8.26 59.44
C ILE A 216 -0.09 7.98 58.27
N GLU A 217 1.15 8.46 58.38
CA GLU A 217 2.25 7.91 57.60
C GLU A 217 2.32 6.41 57.91
N LEU A 218 1.71 5.60 57.06
CA LEU A 218 2.03 4.18 56.98
C LEU A 218 3.46 4.10 56.48
N LYS A 219 4.42 4.10 57.41
CA LYS A 219 5.77 3.61 57.15
C LYS A 219 5.62 2.26 56.43
N PRO A 220 6.26 2.06 55.28
CA PRO A 220 6.23 0.76 54.64
C PRO A 220 6.77 -0.25 55.64
N LYS A 221 5.93 -1.17 56.09
CA LYS A 221 6.45 -2.38 56.73
C LYS A 221 7.37 -3.02 55.70
N PRO A 222 8.61 -3.43 56.08
CA PRO A 222 9.40 -4.25 55.19
C PRO A 222 8.53 -5.44 54.81
N LEU A 223 8.24 -5.60 53.52
CA LEU A 223 7.71 -6.84 52.99
C LEU A 223 8.66 -7.92 53.48
N THR A 224 8.19 -8.71 54.44
CA THR A 224 8.92 -9.87 54.93
C THR A 224 9.26 -10.69 53.69
N GLN A 225 10.54 -10.99 53.53
CA GLN A 225 11.06 -11.70 52.37
C GLN A 225 10.25 -12.98 52.18
N LEU A 226 9.35 -13.00 51.19
CA LEU A 226 8.79 -14.23 50.64
C LEU A 226 10.01 -15.10 50.26
N PRO A 227 10.06 -16.38 50.68
CA PRO A 227 11.21 -17.22 50.42
C PRO A 227 11.51 -17.26 48.92
N SER A 228 12.81 -17.11 48.64
CA SER A 228 13.42 -17.15 47.32
C SER A 228 13.00 -18.38 46.52
N ARG A 229 12.69 -18.12 45.24
CA ARG A 229 12.41 -19.09 44.17
C ARG A 229 13.23 -20.38 44.27
N GLY A 230 12.50 -21.49 44.36
CA GLY A 230 12.98 -22.86 44.29
C GLY A 230 12.06 -23.74 45.12
N VAL A 231 11.67 -24.89 44.58
CA VAL A 231 11.04 -26.04 45.30
C VAL A 231 9.53 -26.22 45.18
N VAL A 232 8.74 -25.37 44.52
CA VAL A 232 7.28 -25.61 44.50
C VAL A 232 6.70 -25.72 43.10
N GLY A 233 6.69 -26.95 42.59
CA GLY A 233 6.19 -27.33 41.28
C GLY A 233 7.26 -28.15 40.59
N GLY A 234 7.14 -29.47 40.65
CA GLY A 234 8.14 -30.41 40.12
C GLY A 234 8.54 -30.12 38.67
N GLU A 235 9.78 -30.50 38.32
CA GLU A 235 10.39 -30.71 36.98
C GLU A 235 10.03 -29.78 35.81
N TYR A 236 9.32 -28.66 36.00
CA TYR A 236 8.97 -27.79 34.89
C TYR A 236 10.15 -26.90 34.53
N GLN A 237 10.90 -27.34 33.53
CA GLN A 237 11.93 -26.53 32.90
C GLN A 237 11.27 -25.68 31.82
N PRO A 238 11.26 -24.34 31.97
CA PRO A 238 10.75 -23.48 30.90
C PRO A 238 11.61 -23.68 29.64
N PRO A 239 11.00 -23.52 28.44
CA PRO A 239 11.74 -23.63 27.19
C PRO A 239 12.92 -22.64 27.18
N PRO A 240 14.07 -23.00 26.58
CA PRO A 240 15.25 -22.15 26.64
C PRO A 240 15.01 -20.81 25.92
N LEU A 241 15.60 -19.73 26.45
CA LEU A 241 15.42 -18.36 25.94
C LEU A 241 16.00 -18.13 24.54
N ASP A 242 16.81 -19.06 24.03
CA ASP A 242 17.39 -19.01 22.68
C ASP A 242 16.35 -19.29 21.58
N LEU A 243 15.20 -19.87 21.92
CA LEU A 243 14.02 -19.95 21.06
C LEU A 243 13.42 -18.57 20.77
N LEU A 244 13.67 -17.57 21.63
CA LEU A 244 13.26 -16.19 21.42
C LEU A 244 14.38 -15.38 20.74
N GLU A 245 14.01 -14.55 19.77
CA GLU A 245 14.95 -13.65 19.09
C GLU A 245 15.38 -12.51 20.01
N ALA A 246 16.68 -12.20 20.02
CA ALA A 246 17.22 -11.03 20.73
C ALA A 246 16.97 -9.72 19.98
N GLU A 247 16.86 -8.64 20.73
CA GLU A 247 16.75 -7.26 20.25
C GLU A 247 17.96 -6.88 19.38
N LYS A 248 17.69 -6.11 18.32
CA LYS A 248 18.69 -5.65 17.37
C LYS A 248 18.51 -4.17 17.06
N GLY A 249 19.63 -3.45 17.10
CA GLY A 249 19.72 -2.05 16.70
C GLY A 249 19.55 -1.08 17.87
N MET A 250 20.27 0.04 17.83
CA MET A 250 20.10 1.14 18.77
C MET A 250 19.16 2.19 18.15
N PRO A 251 18.17 2.70 18.92
CA PRO A 251 17.28 3.72 18.41
C PRO A 251 18.04 5.04 18.21
N SER A 252 17.66 5.81 17.18
CA SER A 252 18.26 7.11 16.91
C SER A 252 17.21 8.12 16.44
N ALA A 253 17.10 9.22 17.18
CA ALA A 253 16.26 10.37 16.87
C ALA A 253 16.81 11.25 15.72
N GLY A 254 18.09 11.05 15.34
CA GLY A 254 18.85 12.03 14.58
C GLY A 254 19.49 13.07 15.51
N ASP A 255 19.52 14.34 15.08
CA ASP A 255 20.08 15.44 15.87
C ASP A 255 19.03 15.99 16.84
N THR A 256 19.13 15.57 18.10
CA THR A 256 18.20 15.93 19.17
C THR A 256 18.24 17.42 19.51
N ARG A 257 19.39 18.08 19.37
CA ARG A 257 19.54 19.52 19.66
C ARG A 257 18.81 20.36 18.62
N ILE A 258 18.95 20.00 17.35
CA ILE A 258 18.23 20.67 16.25
C ILE A 258 16.72 20.51 16.43
N ASN A 259 16.24 19.30 16.68
CA ASN A 259 14.80 19.06 16.87
C ASN A 259 14.25 19.85 18.07
N SER A 260 14.99 19.89 19.18
CA SER A 260 14.61 20.68 20.36
C SER A 260 14.52 22.18 20.04
N ALA A 261 15.49 22.72 19.28
CA ALA A 261 15.46 24.11 18.82
C ALA A 261 14.29 24.40 17.86
N ILE A 262 13.96 23.46 16.97
CA ILE A 262 12.80 23.57 16.07
C ILE A 262 11.50 23.61 16.88
N ILE A 263 11.33 22.72 17.86
CA ILE A 263 10.15 22.68 18.73
C ILE A 263 9.98 24.03 19.44
N LYS A 264 11.04 24.51 20.10
CA LYS A 264 11.04 25.79 20.80
C LYS A 264 10.67 26.95 19.88
N LYS A 265 11.36 27.07 18.73
CA LYS A 265 11.12 28.14 17.77
C LYS A 265 9.72 28.10 17.16
N THR A 266 9.20 26.92 16.87
CA THR A 266 7.85 26.77 16.33
C THR A 266 6.81 27.22 17.35
N LEU A 267 6.93 26.82 18.62
CA LEU A 267 6.01 27.24 19.68
C LEU A 267 6.10 28.76 19.95
N GLU A 268 7.32 29.32 19.96
CA GLU A 268 7.53 30.77 20.08
C GLU A 268 6.88 31.57 18.94
N ASN A 269 6.91 31.07 17.71
CA ASN A 269 6.25 31.72 16.57
C ASN A 269 4.71 31.79 16.71
N PHE A 270 4.11 30.98 17.58
CA PHE A 270 2.68 30.99 17.90
C PHE A 270 2.40 31.68 19.25
N ASP A 271 3.33 32.51 19.73
CA ASP A 271 3.26 33.22 21.01
C ASP A 271 3.14 32.28 22.22
N ILE A 272 3.80 31.11 22.15
CA ILE A 272 3.89 30.13 23.24
C ILE A 272 5.36 30.02 23.69
N PRO A 273 5.80 30.86 24.64
CA PRO A 273 7.15 30.75 25.18
C PRO A 273 7.29 29.47 26.01
N VAL A 274 8.33 28.68 25.71
CA VAL A 274 8.61 27.40 26.37
C VAL A 274 10.09 27.26 26.71
N GLU A 275 10.36 26.59 27.82
CA GLU A 275 11.69 26.12 28.19
C GLU A 275 11.81 24.62 27.89
N MET A 276 12.79 24.25 27.06
CA MET A 276 13.06 22.84 26.75
C MET A 276 13.78 22.18 27.93
N SER A 277 13.46 20.92 28.20
CA SER A 277 14.01 20.13 29.30
C SER A 277 14.62 18.82 28.77
N GLU A 278 14.55 17.74 29.55
CA GLU A 278 15.12 16.42 29.25
C GLU A 278 14.59 15.84 27.92
N ILE A 279 15.48 15.13 27.21
CA ILE A 279 15.17 14.42 25.96
C ILE A 279 15.38 12.93 26.21
N ASN A 280 14.30 12.16 26.14
CA ASN A 280 14.31 10.73 26.39
C ASN A 280 14.22 9.99 25.05
N ILE A 281 15.27 9.25 24.67
CA ILE A 281 15.30 8.47 23.43
C ILE A 281 14.73 7.08 23.72
N GLY A 282 13.45 6.88 23.39
CA GLY A 282 12.81 5.59 23.47
C GLY A 282 13.11 4.69 22.26
N PRO A 283 12.58 3.45 22.25
CA PRO A 283 12.82 2.51 21.15
C PRO A 283 12.23 2.98 19.81
N THR A 284 10.99 3.49 19.83
CA THR A 284 10.24 3.88 18.61
C THR A 284 10.10 5.38 18.44
N VAL A 285 10.02 6.12 19.55
CA VAL A 285 9.85 7.58 19.60
C VAL A 285 10.89 8.20 20.54
N THR A 286 11.21 9.46 20.31
CA THR A 286 11.96 10.31 21.25
C THR A 286 11.01 11.32 21.85
N GLN A 287 10.95 11.36 23.18
CA GLN A 287 10.13 12.31 23.92
C GLN A 287 10.97 13.55 24.25
N TYR A 288 10.55 14.70 23.74
CA TYR A 288 11.10 16.01 24.06
C TYR A 288 10.21 16.65 25.12
N THR A 289 10.75 16.91 26.30
CA THR A 289 9.98 17.56 27.36
C THR A 289 10.17 19.06 27.35
N LEU A 290 9.11 19.80 27.69
CA LEU A 290 9.14 21.26 27.78
C LEU A 290 8.24 21.77 28.90
N LYS A 291 8.56 22.98 29.39
CA LYS A 291 7.77 23.71 30.37
C LYS A 291 7.21 24.98 29.72
N PRO A 292 5.88 25.13 29.58
CA PRO A 292 5.29 26.36 29.10
C PRO A 292 5.34 27.46 30.17
N ALA A 293 5.41 28.72 29.76
CA ALA A 293 5.30 29.85 30.69
C ALA A 293 3.93 29.90 31.39
N GLU A 294 3.89 30.53 32.56
CA GLU A 294 2.66 30.69 33.33
C GLU A 294 1.56 31.42 32.54
N GLY A 295 0.32 30.94 32.63
CA GLY A 295 -0.83 31.51 31.92
C GLY A 295 -1.10 30.94 30.51
N ILE A 296 -0.22 30.09 29.96
CA ILE A 296 -0.47 29.40 28.68
C ILE A 296 -1.45 28.24 28.86
N LYS A 297 -2.55 28.26 28.11
CA LYS A 297 -3.51 27.15 28.05
C LYS A 297 -2.90 25.95 27.32
N LEU A 298 -2.90 24.77 27.96
CA LEU A 298 -2.40 23.52 27.37
C LEU A 298 -3.07 23.16 26.03
N SER A 299 -4.35 23.51 25.86
CA SER A 299 -5.09 23.27 24.62
C SER A 299 -4.42 23.91 23.40
N LYS A 300 -3.80 25.10 23.56
CA LYS A 300 -3.05 25.77 22.48
C LYS A 300 -1.86 24.93 22.00
N ILE A 301 -1.18 24.23 22.90
CA ILE A 301 -0.04 23.39 22.55
C ILE A 301 -0.53 22.13 21.84
N THR A 302 -1.58 21.49 22.37
CA THR A 302 -2.15 20.27 21.76
C THR A 302 -2.73 20.50 20.36
N THR A 303 -3.27 21.71 20.07
CA THR A 303 -3.79 22.04 18.72
C THR A 303 -2.70 22.24 17.67
N LEU A 304 -1.46 22.51 18.09
CA LEU A 304 -0.30 22.74 17.19
C LEU A 304 0.41 21.44 16.79
N ALA A 305 -0.15 20.27 17.08
CA ALA A 305 0.45 18.98 16.72
C ALA A 305 0.78 18.88 15.22
N ASN A 306 -0.08 19.40 14.35
CA ASN A 306 0.13 19.39 12.89
C ASN A 306 1.26 20.34 12.46
N ASP A 307 1.34 21.53 13.07
CA ASP A 307 2.38 22.52 12.78
C ASP A 307 3.76 22.04 13.26
N LEU A 308 3.82 21.44 14.46
CA LEU A 308 5.03 20.79 14.97
C LEU A 308 5.44 19.61 14.10
N SER A 309 4.48 18.81 13.65
CA SER A 309 4.71 17.70 12.71
C SER A 309 5.33 18.18 11.39
N LEU A 310 4.83 19.30 10.86
CA LEU A 310 5.38 19.94 9.65
C LEU A 310 6.80 20.46 9.88
N ALA A 311 7.03 21.17 10.99
CA ALA A 311 8.33 21.79 11.30
C ALA A 311 9.42 20.73 11.55
N LEU A 312 9.09 19.64 12.22
CA LEU A 312 10.00 18.52 12.50
C LEU A 312 10.11 17.52 11.35
N ALA A 313 9.31 17.68 10.30
CA ALA A 313 9.16 16.71 9.21
C ALA A 313 8.87 15.28 9.73
N ALA A 314 8.05 15.18 10.78
CA ALA A 314 7.78 13.92 11.47
C ALA A 314 6.27 13.77 11.72
N HIS A 315 5.65 12.71 11.19
CA HIS A 315 4.22 12.42 11.35
C HIS A 315 3.99 10.90 11.50
N PRO A 316 3.10 10.44 12.40
CA PRO A 316 2.33 11.22 13.38
C PRO A 316 3.19 11.63 14.59
N LEU A 317 2.72 12.64 15.32
CA LEU A 317 3.40 13.20 16.49
C LEU A 317 2.40 13.24 17.65
N ARG A 318 2.78 12.75 18.84
CA ARG A 318 1.91 12.70 20.02
C ARG A 318 2.34 13.77 21.02
N ILE A 319 1.38 14.50 21.56
CA ILE A 319 1.60 15.49 22.61
C ILE A 319 0.95 14.97 23.89
N GLU A 320 1.75 14.82 24.93
CA GLU A 320 1.33 14.41 26.28
C GLU A 320 1.38 15.65 27.19
N ALA A 321 0.22 16.21 27.51
CA ALA A 321 0.09 17.47 28.23
C ALA A 321 -1.00 17.39 29.32
N PRO A 322 -0.65 17.47 30.63
CA PRO A 322 0.69 17.34 31.21
C PRO A 322 1.18 15.88 31.23
N ILE A 323 2.48 15.66 31.36
CA ILE A 323 3.06 14.33 31.65
C ILE A 323 2.60 13.92 33.06
N PRO A 324 2.00 12.74 33.25
CA PRO A 324 1.53 12.30 34.57
C PRO A 324 2.62 12.40 35.65
N GLY A 325 2.31 13.10 36.75
CA GLY A 325 3.25 13.30 37.87
C GLY A 325 4.35 14.33 37.63
N LYS A 326 4.38 15.03 36.47
CA LYS A 326 5.34 16.10 36.16
C LYS A 326 4.63 17.34 35.62
N SER A 327 5.08 18.53 36.01
CA SER A 327 4.60 19.81 35.46
C SER A 327 5.26 20.15 34.11
N LEU A 328 5.32 19.16 33.21
CA LEU A 328 5.95 19.26 31.89
C LEU A 328 5.00 18.77 30.81
N VAL A 329 5.24 19.20 29.57
CA VAL A 329 4.58 18.70 28.36
C VAL A 329 5.59 17.86 27.58
N GLY A 330 5.19 16.66 27.18
CA GLY A 330 5.98 15.75 26.36
C GLY A 330 5.57 15.82 24.89
N ILE A 331 6.53 16.03 24.00
CA ILE A 331 6.35 15.97 22.55
C ILE A 331 7.07 14.72 22.05
N GLU A 332 6.32 13.70 21.67
CA GLU A 332 6.85 12.43 21.18
C GLU A 332 7.01 12.46 19.66
N VAL A 333 8.26 12.41 19.21
CA VAL A 333 8.64 12.44 17.80
C VAL A 333 9.13 11.07 17.38
N PRO A 334 8.62 10.48 16.29
CA PRO A 334 9.12 9.20 15.77
C PRO A 334 10.63 9.21 15.50
N ASN A 335 11.32 8.16 15.93
CA ASN A 335 12.75 8.01 15.66
C ASN A 335 13.03 7.76 14.18
N ARG A 336 14.19 8.24 13.70
CA ARG A 336 14.70 7.95 12.35
C ARG A 336 15.11 6.48 12.21
N VAL A 337 15.71 5.93 13.26
CA VAL A 337 16.00 4.50 13.39
C VAL A 337 15.27 4.00 14.63
N ARG A 338 14.29 3.11 14.43
CA ARG A 338 13.55 2.48 15.54
C ARG A 338 14.28 1.21 15.99
N ALA A 339 14.33 0.98 17.30
CA ALA A 339 14.72 -0.29 17.88
C ALA A 339 13.50 -1.18 18.08
N GLN A 340 13.64 -2.46 17.78
CA GLN A 340 12.56 -3.42 17.94
C GLN A 340 12.65 -4.06 19.32
N VAL A 341 11.66 -3.78 20.17
CA VAL A 341 11.57 -4.39 21.49
C VAL A 341 11.21 -5.87 21.32
N ARG A 342 12.08 -6.77 21.81
CA ARG A 342 11.88 -8.22 21.73
C ARG A 342 11.63 -8.80 23.13
N LEU A 343 10.77 -9.82 23.17
CA LEU A 343 10.37 -10.46 24.42
C LEU A 343 11.55 -11.13 25.14
N ARG A 344 12.52 -11.67 24.39
CA ARG A 344 13.72 -12.32 24.96
C ARG A 344 14.42 -11.43 25.98
N ASP A 345 14.73 -10.20 25.59
CA ASP A 345 15.52 -9.28 26.41
C ASP A 345 14.75 -8.83 27.65
N LEU A 346 13.44 -8.64 27.51
CA LEU A 346 12.54 -8.29 28.61
C LEU A 346 12.38 -9.43 29.62
N ILE A 347 12.24 -10.68 29.14
CA ILE A 347 12.17 -11.85 30.02
C ILE A 347 13.53 -12.10 30.66
N SER A 348 14.65 -11.97 29.94
CA SER A 348 15.99 -12.22 30.48
C SER A 348 16.44 -11.20 31.53
N ASN A 349 15.72 -10.07 31.63
CA ASN A 349 16.07 -8.98 32.52
C ASN A 349 15.94 -9.43 34.00
N PRO A 350 16.94 -9.12 34.86
CA PRO A 350 16.88 -9.42 36.28
C PRO A 350 15.62 -8.89 36.98
N ASP A 351 15.09 -7.74 36.59
CA ASP A 351 13.87 -7.17 37.19
C ASP A 351 12.65 -8.07 36.97
N PHE A 352 12.60 -8.78 35.84
CA PHE A 352 11.56 -9.76 35.55
C PHE A 352 11.87 -11.10 36.22
N GLN A 353 13.11 -11.58 36.09
CA GLN A 353 13.57 -12.86 36.66
C GLN A 353 13.59 -12.88 38.19
N ASN A 354 13.63 -11.72 38.84
CA ASN A 354 13.57 -11.62 40.30
C ASN A 354 12.25 -11.01 40.78
N SER A 355 11.25 -10.91 39.90
CA SER A 355 9.94 -10.39 40.28
C SER A 355 9.31 -11.25 41.39
N VAL A 356 8.75 -10.56 42.39
CA VAL A 356 8.18 -11.17 43.60
C VAL A 356 6.82 -11.82 43.32
N SER A 357 6.03 -11.27 42.39
CA SER A 357 4.74 -11.84 42.02
C SER A 357 4.87 -12.89 40.93
N ASN A 358 4.22 -14.03 41.15
CA ASN A 358 4.07 -15.12 40.19
C ASN A 358 3.19 -14.73 38.98
N LEU A 359 2.43 -13.63 39.05
CA LEU A 359 1.59 -13.15 37.95
C LEU A 359 2.17 -11.93 37.24
N THR A 360 3.49 -11.74 37.34
CA THR A 360 4.19 -10.67 36.62
C THR A 360 4.28 -11.02 35.14
N PHE A 361 3.89 -10.09 34.26
CA PHE A 361 4.06 -10.25 32.82
C PHE A 361 4.69 -9.02 32.17
N VAL A 362 5.22 -9.23 30.96
CA VAL A 362 5.91 -8.21 30.19
C VAL A 362 4.90 -7.34 29.43
N LEU A 363 4.94 -6.02 29.66
CA LEU A 363 4.19 -5.04 28.85
C LEU A 363 5.00 -4.53 27.67
N GLY A 364 6.31 -4.33 27.86
CA GLY A 364 7.18 -3.78 26.82
C GLY A 364 8.21 -2.82 27.38
N ARG A 365 8.44 -1.72 26.68
CA ARG A 365 9.27 -0.59 27.14
C ARG A 365 8.49 0.71 27.04
N ASP A 366 8.75 1.63 27.95
CA ASP A 366 8.21 2.98 27.88
C ASP A 366 8.94 3.86 26.83
N VAL A 367 8.52 5.11 26.74
CA VAL A 367 9.11 6.15 25.88
C VAL A 367 10.54 6.54 26.29
N SER A 368 11.01 6.14 27.48
CA SER A 368 12.40 6.31 27.92
C SER A 368 13.27 5.08 27.64
N GLY A 369 12.67 3.99 27.13
CA GLY A 369 13.34 2.72 26.89
C GLY A 369 13.45 1.83 28.14
N LYS A 370 12.87 2.24 29.27
CA LYS A 370 12.85 1.42 30.49
C LYS A 370 11.88 0.25 30.30
N SER A 371 12.32 -0.95 30.68
CA SER A 371 11.46 -2.13 30.68
C SER A 371 10.29 -1.96 31.64
N LEU A 372 9.10 -2.28 31.15
CA LEU A 372 7.84 -2.21 31.88
C LEU A 372 7.29 -3.62 32.09
N TYR A 373 7.09 -3.94 33.35
CA TYR A 373 6.41 -5.14 33.80
C TYR A 373 5.21 -4.71 34.63
N THR A 374 4.17 -5.54 34.63
CA THR A 374 3.00 -5.34 35.47
C THR A 374 2.57 -6.67 36.07
N ASP A 375 1.74 -6.60 37.08
CA ASP A 375 1.31 -7.74 37.87
C ASP A 375 -0.19 -7.92 37.72
N LEU A 376 -0.60 -9.05 37.14
CA LEU A 376 -2.02 -9.35 36.93
C LEU A 376 -2.77 -9.48 38.26
N ALA A 377 -2.12 -9.83 39.37
CA ALA A 377 -2.76 -9.91 40.69
C ALA A 377 -3.30 -8.54 41.17
N LYS A 378 -2.70 -7.43 40.72
CA LYS A 378 -3.14 -6.06 41.07
C LYS A 378 -4.29 -5.57 40.19
N MET A 379 -4.51 -6.24 39.06
CA MET A 379 -5.56 -5.94 38.08
C MET A 379 -6.21 -7.26 37.66
N PRO A 380 -7.00 -7.89 38.56
CA PRO A 380 -7.55 -9.22 38.35
C PRO A 380 -8.45 -9.33 37.12
N HIS A 381 -8.90 -8.18 36.59
CA HIS A 381 -9.56 -8.06 35.29
C HIS A 381 -8.77 -7.13 34.37
N LEU A 382 -8.34 -7.66 33.22
CA LEU A 382 -7.59 -6.93 32.21
C LEU A 382 -8.35 -6.96 30.88
N LEU A 383 -8.68 -5.79 30.33
CA LEU A 383 -9.17 -5.64 28.97
C LEU A 383 -8.03 -5.18 28.06
N VAL A 384 -7.78 -5.92 26.98
CA VAL A 384 -6.78 -5.58 25.96
C VAL A 384 -7.51 -5.01 24.75
N ALA A 385 -7.19 -3.76 24.37
CA ALA A 385 -7.75 -3.10 23.20
C ALA A 385 -6.63 -2.48 22.34
N GLY A 386 -6.77 -2.56 21.02
CA GLY A 386 -5.89 -1.86 20.07
C GLY A 386 -6.27 -0.39 19.91
N SER A 387 -5.34 0.44 19.44
CA SER A 387 -5.66 1.84 19.08
C SER A 387 -6.45 1.91 17.77
N THR A 388 -7.40 2.84 17.68
CA THR A 388 -8.26 3.02 16.49
C THR A 388 -7.42 3.39 15.25
N GLY A 389 -7.56 2.64 14.15
CA GLY A 389 -6.90 2.93 12.87
C GLY A 389 -5.42 2.54 12.78
N THR A 390 -4.86 1.90 13.82
CA THR A 390 -3.46 1.42 13.84
C THR A 390 -3.31 -0.07 13.58
N GLY A 391 -4.34 -0.70 12.99
CA GLY A 391 -4.30 -2.12 12.64
C GLY A 391 -3.14 -2.46 11.69
N LYS A 392 -2.65 -3.69 11.78
CA LYS A 392 -1.82 -4.28 10.72
C LYS A 392 -2.70 -4.36 9.48
N THR A 393 -2.41 -3.57 8.46
CA THR A 393 -3.36 -3.37 7.38
C THR A 393 -2.66 -3.22 6.04
N CYS A 394 -3.26 -3.77 4.98
CA CYS A 394 -2.85 -3.56 3.60
C CYS A 394 -3.75 -2.53 2.91
N ALA A 395 -3.28 -1.91 1.83
CA ALA A 395 -4.12 -0.98 1.07
C ALA A 395 -5.33 -1.70 0.42
N ALA A 396 -6.46 -1.00 0.31
CA ALA A 396 -7.71 -1.51 -0.23
C ALA A 396 -7.61 -2.07 -1.66
N ASP A 397 -6.65 -1.61 -2.45
CA ASP A 397 -6.39 -2.07 -3.82
C ASP A 397 -5.46 -3.29 -3.91
N THR A 398 -5.11 -3.89 -2.76
CA THR A 398 -4.36 -5.14 -2.69
C THR A 398 -5.19 -6.30 -3.24
N LEU A 399 -4.68 -6.96 -4.28
CA LEU A 399 -5.30 -8.11 -4.92
C LEU A 399 -4.97 -9.38 -4.13
N THR A 400 -5.98 -10.18 -3.83
CA THR A 400 -5.85 -11.42 -3.05
C THR A 400 -6.33 -12.61 -3.87
N PHE A 401 -5.67 -13.76 -3.69
CA PHE A 401 -6.05 -15.00 -4.37
C PHE A 401 -7.13 -15.70 -3.55
N THR A 402 -8.35 -15.79 -4.10
CA THR A 402 -9.52 -16.32 -3.39
C THR A 402 -10.31 -17.30 -4.25
N GLU A 403 -11.26 -18.05 -3.67
CA GLU A 403 -12.21 -18.87 -4.45
C GLU A 403 -13.19 -18.05 -5.33
N LYS A 404 -13.23 -16.73 -5.15
CA LYS A 404 -13.89 -15.79 -6.07
C LYS A 404 -12.94 -15.24 -7.13
N GLY A 405 -11.69 -15.73 -7.19
CA GLY A 405 -10.66 -15.30 -8.11
C GLY A 405 -9.76 -14.18 -7.54
N LEU A 406 -9.12 -13.43 -8.43
CA LEU A 406 -8.15 -12.38 -8.09
C LEU A 406 -8.83 -11.02 -7.98
N LEU A 407 -9.28 -10.69 -6.76
CA LEU A 407 -10.06 -9.49 -6.47
C LEU A 407 -9.37 -8.65 -5.38
N THR A 408 -9.64 -7.36 -5.37
CA THR A 408 -9.18 -6.49 -4.27
C THR A 408 -10.06 -6.67 -3.03
N PHE A 409 -9.61 -6.22 -1.86
CA PHE A 409 -10.43 -6.20 -0.65
C PHE A 409 -11.78 -5.49 -0.88
N GLU A 410 -11.74 -4.30 -1.49
CA GLU A 410 -12.93 -3.50 -1.78
C GLU A 410 -13.88 -4.19 -2.78
N GLU A 411 -13.36 -4.97 -3.73
CA GLU A 411 -14.18 -5.73 -4.67
C GLU A 411 -14.79 -7.00 -4.05
N LEU A 412 -14.11 -7.59 -3.07
CA LEU A 412 -14.56 -8.79 -2.36
C LEU A 412 -15.71 -8.47 -1.40
N TYR A 413 -15.55 -7.44 -0.59
CA TYR A 413 -16.53 -7.02 0.39
C TYR A 413 -16.34 -5.54 0.76
N PRO A 414 -17.05 -4.60 0.10
CA PRO A 414 -16.92 -3.18 0.38
C PRO A 414 -17.50 -2.85 1.76
N LEU A 415 -16.68 -2.27 2.62
CA LEU A 415 -17.06 -1.87 3.97
C LEU A 415 -16.98 -0.35 4.17
N PRO A 416 -17.85 0.24 5.02
CA PRO A 416 -17.62 1.58 5.57
C PRO A 416 -16.26 1.69 6.26
N LEU A 417 -15.72 2.91 6.37
CA LEU A 417 -14.47 3.14 7.10
C LEU A 417 -14.65 2.78 8.59
N ASN A 418 -13.61 2.17 9.18
CA ASN A 418 -13.58 1.74 10.59
C ASN A 418 -14.72 0.77 10.94
N SER A 419 -14.92 -0.24 10.11
CA SER A 419 -15.93 -1.28 10.34
C SER A 419 -15.39 -2.66 10.05
N GLU A 420 -16.07 -3.67 10.57
CA GLU A 420 -15.77 -5.07 10.35
C GLU A 420 -17.04 -5.84 9.98
N ALA A 421 -16.86 -7.00 9.37
CA ALA A 421 -17.95 -7.95 9.12
C ALA A 421 -17.43 -9.38 9.15
N ASP A 422 -18.30 -10.30 9.57
CA ASP A 422 -18.09 -11.73 9.36
C ASP A 422 -18.03 -11.99 7.85
N PHE A 423 -16.94 -12.61 7.42
CA PHE A 423 -16.68 -12.82 6.01
C PHE A 423 -15.89 -14.12 5.84
N LYS A 424 -16.57 -15.13 5.30
CA LYS A 424 -15.98 -16.44 5.03
C LYS A 424 -15.69 -16.58 3.55
N ILE A 425 -14.41 -16.64 3.21
CA ILE A 425 -13.94 -16.92 1.87
C ILE A 425 -12.65 -17.73 1.95
N LYS A 426 -12.47 -18.69 1.03
CA LYS A 426 -11.17 -19.34 0.88
C LYS A 426 -10.14 -18.36 0.33
N VAL A 427 -9.00 -18.27 1.01
CA VAL A 427 -7.84 -17.45 0.65
C VAL A 427 -6.57 -18.30 0.68
N VAL A 428 -5.56 -17.89 -0.08
CA VAL A 428 -4.22 -18.47 0.04
C VAL A 428 -3.49 -17.80 1.20
N SER A 429 -2.80 -18.61 2.01
CA SER A 429 -1.97 -18.21 3.14
C SER A 429 -0.53 -18.72 3.01
N ARG A 430 0.30 -18.53 4.04
CA ARG A 430 1.67 -19.06 4.09
C ARG A 430 1.70 -20.59 3.99
N ASP A 431 0.74 -21.25 4.63
CA ASP A 431 0.77 -22.70 4.88
C ASP A 431 -0.22 -23.48 3.99
N GLY A 432 -1.03 -22.79 3.18
CA GLY A 432 -1.92 -23.44 2.22
C GLY A 432 -3.14 -22.59 1.88
N ILE A 433 -4.26 -23.26 1.60
CA ILE A 433 -5.56 -22.60 1.41
C ILE A 433 -6.33 -22.68 2.72
N GLU A 434 -6.75 -21.53 3.22
CA GLU A 434 -7.47 -21.39 4.48
C GLU A 434 -8.75 -20.57 4.27
N ILE A 435 -9.63 -20.52 5.27
CA ILE A 435 -10.89 -19.78 5.20
C ILE A 435 -10.78 -18.57 6.13
N THR A 436 -11.14 -17.39 5.64
CA THR A 436 -11.24 -16.19 6.48
C THR A 436 -12.44 -16.28 7.41
N GLU A 437 -12.41 -15.56 8.52
CA GLU A 437 -13.58 -15.41 9.39
C GLU A 437 -14.14 -13.99 9.42
N LYS A 438 -13.25 -12.98 9.37
CA LYS A 438 -13.62 -11.57 9.36
C LYS A 438 -12.86 -10.81 8.29
N ILE A 439 -13.46 -9.71 7.85
CA ILE A 439 -12.80 -8.68 7.06
C ILE A 439 -12.94 -7.34 7.80
N TYR A 440 -11.87 -6.55 7.81
CA TYR A 440 -11.81 -5.24 8.45
C TYR A 440 -11.55 -4.16 7.43
N ASN A 441 -12.16 -3.00 7.63
CA ASN A 441 -11.77 -1.74 7.02
C ASN A 441 -11.30 -0.81 8.14
N ASN A 442 -9.99 -0.58 8.21
CA ASN A 442 -9.33 0.19 9.28
C ASN A 442 -9.25 1.70 8.98
N GLY A 443 -10.02 2.19 8.01
CA GLY A 443 -10.07 3.61 7.70
C GLY A 443 -8.86 4.08 6.90
N ILE A 444 -8.46 5.34 7.09
CA ILE A 444 -7.34 5.94 6.36
C ILE A 444 -6.03 5.67 7.10
N CYS A 445 -5.12 4.96 6.45
CA CYS A 445 -3.83 4.57 7.01
C CYS A 445 -2.66 5.22 6.25
N GLN A 446 -1.51 5.30 6.92
CA GLN A 446 -0.22 5.60 6.30
C GLN A 446 0.49 4.29 5.96
N PHE A 447 0.94 4.15 4.72
CA PHE A 447 1.52 2.93 4.19
C PHE A 447 3.00 3.10 3.82
N TYR A 448 3.73 2.00 3.95
CA TYR A 448 4.98 1.77 3.26
C TYR A 448 4.67 0.98 2.00
N LYS A 449 4.90 1.59 0.84
CA LYS A 449 4.86 0.94 -0.46
C LYS A 449 6.21 0.30 -0.74
N LEU A 450 6.29 -1.02 -0.62
CA LEU A 450 7.45 -1.81 -0.99
C LEU A 450 7.35 -2.19 -2.46
N THR A 451 8.46 -2.14 -3.19
CA THR A 451 8.58 -2.65 -4.57
C THR A 451 9.83 -3.49 -4.69
N THR A 452 9.66 -4.70 -5.20
CA THR A 452 10.74 -5.69 -5.35
C THR A 452 11.41 -5.61 -6.72
N ALA A 453 12.54 -6.29 -6.89
CA ALA A 453 13.33 -6.30 -8.11
C ALA A 453 12.60 -6.93 -9.31
N ARG A 454 11.67 -7.88 -9.09
CA ARG A 454 10.78 -8.39 -10.15
C ARG A 454 9.57 -7.50 -10.41
N GLY A 455 9.36 -6.45 -9.63
CA GLY A 455 8.25 -5.51 -9.82
C GLY A 455 6.96 -5.90 -9.07
N TYR A 456 7.02 -6.81 -8.11
CA TYR A 456 5.95 -6.99 -7.14
C TYR A 456 5.89 -5.76 -6.22
N GLN A 457 4.68 -5.37 -5.81
CA GLN A 457 4.48 -4.21 -4.94
C GLN A 457 3.35 -4.45 -3.95
N ILE A 458 3.53 -4.00 -2.71
CA ILE A 458 2.51 -4.00 -1.65
C ILE A 458 2.57 -2.69 -0.87
N GLU A 459 1.41 -2.23 -0.40
CA GLU A 459 1.25 -1.09 0.49
C GLU A 459 0.71 -1.61 1.83
N ALA A 460 1.51 -1.46 2.89
CA ALA A 460 1.18 -1.98 4.22
C ALA A 460 1.56 -0.99 5.33
N THR A 461 0.84 -1.02 6.46
CA THR A 461 1.11 -0.12 7.59
C THR A 461 2.47 -0.41 8.23
N ALA A 462 3.03 0.55 8.96
CA ALA A 462 4.38 0.46 9.54
C ALA A 462 4.65 -0.84 10.33
N GLU A 463 3.64 -1.28 11.09
CA GLU A 463 3.70 -2.44 11.97
C GLU A 463 3.24 -3.74 11.28
N HIS A 464 2.76 -3.66 10.04
CA HIS A 464 2.28 -4.83 9.30
C HIS A 464 3.47 -5.74 8.94
N PRO A 465 3.49 -6.99 9.44
CA PRO A 465 4.58 -7.92 9.23
C PRO A 465 4.50 -8.56 7.84
N LEU A 466 5.66 -8.65 7.17
CA LEU A 466 5.84 -9.43 5.95
C LEU A 466 6.81 -10.57 6.23
N TRP A 467 6.60 -11.71 5.56
CA TRP A 467 7.50 -12.86 5.67
C TRP A 467 8.82 -12.58 4.93
N VAL A 468 9.94 -12.68 5.64
CA VAL A 468 11.30 -12.41 5.12
C VAL A 468 12.25 -13.56 5.39
N ILE A 469 13.34 -13.61 4.63
CA ILE A 469 14.51 -14.43 4.95
C ILE A 469 15.65 -13.53 5.41
N ASN A 470 16.09 -13.75 6.64
CA ASN A 470 17.13 -12.99 7.30
C ASN A 470 18.52 -13.41 6.80
N GLU A 471 19.53 -12.58 7.05
CA GLU A 471 20.92 -12.81 6.62
C GLU A 471 21.57 -14.10 7.15
N ASN A 472 21.04 -14.64 8.26
CA ASN A 472 21.48 -15.92 8.83
C ASN A 472 20.77 -17.14 8.21
N GLY A 473 19.85 -16.94 7.26
CA GLY A 473 19.05 -17.98 6.62
C GLY A 473 17.78 -18.38 7.39
N SER A 474 17.49 -17.75 8.53
CA SER A 474 16.21 -17.93 9.22
C SER A 474 15.09 -17.18 8.49
N CYS A 475 13.90 -17.77 8.43
CA CYS A 475 12.71 -17.11 7.94
C CYS A 475 11.89 -16.58 9.13
N GLY A 476 11.25 -15.43 8.98
CA GLY A 476 10.45 -14.84 10.06
C GLY A 476 9.66 -13.61 9.63
N TRP A 477 8.82 -13.13 10.54
CA TRP A 477 8.01 -11.93 10.35
C TRP A 477 8.83 -10.66 10.61
N LYS A 478 8.82 -9.73 9.66
CA LYS A 478 9.47 -8.43 9.79
C LYS A 478 8.48 -7.30 9.47
N PRO A 479 8.27 -6.33 10.38
CA PRO A 479 7.42 -5.17 10.12
C PRO A 479 7.84 -4.39 8.88
N ALA A 480 6.88 -3.89 8.11
CA ALA A 480 7.12 -3.13 6.89
C ALA A 480 8.05 -1.92 7.10
N SER A 481 7.98 -1.28 8.27
CA SER A 481 8.84 -0.15 8.65
C SER A 481 10.32 -0.54 8.89
N LEU A 482 10.60 -1.80 9.22
CA LEU A 482 11.95 -2.30 9.46
C LEU A 482 12.60 -2.91 8.22
N ILE A 483 11.82 -3.18 7.17
CA ILE A 483 12.32 -3.69 5.90
C ILE A 483 13.11 -2.59 5.20
N ARG A 484 14.32 -2.94 4.74
CA ARG A 484 15.24 -2.03 4.07
C ARG A 484 15.44 -2.46 2.62
N LYS A 485 15.87 -1.51 1.79
CA LYS A 485 16.32 -1.83 0.43
C LYS A 485 17.44 -2.87 0.50
N GLY A 486 17.25 -3.96 -0.21
CA GLY A 486 18.20 -5.07 -0.25
C GLY A 486 17.78 -6.30 0.54
N ASP A 487 16.82 -6.18 1.46
CA ASP A 487 16.21 -7.32 2.15
C ASP A 487 15.45 -8.20 1.17
N TYR A 488 15.25 -9.47 1.52
CA TYR A 488 14.47 -10.43 0.74
C TYR A 488 13.13 -10.74 1.40
N VAL A 489 12.06 -10.55 0.63
CA VAL A 489 10.68 -10.82 1.02
C VAL A 489 10.15 -12.04 0.27
N ALA A 490 9.24 -12.78 0.91
CA ALA A 490 8.61 -13.94 0.29
C ALA A 490 7.49 -13.51 -0.66
N ILE A 491 7.55 -14.01 -1.89
CA ILE A 491 6.45 -13.98 -2.86
C ILE A 491 5.88 -15.40 -2.96
N SER A 492 4.60 -15.59 -2.64
CA SER A 492 3.93 -16.90 -2.68
C SER A 492 3.93 -17.44 -4.11
N ARG A 493 4.60 -18.57 -4.31
CA ARG A 493 4.66 -19.23 -5.61
C ARG A 493 3.50 -20.21 -5.72
N GLU A 494 2.85 -20.22 -6.88
CA GLU A 494 1.77 -21.17 -7.19
C GLU A 494 0.61 -21.16 -6.16
N PRO A 495 0.01 -20.00 -5.85
CA PRO A 495 -1.21 -19.95 -5.03
C PRO A 495 -2.32 -20.88 -5.55
N ALA A 496 -2.40 -21.06 -6.87
CA ALA A 496 -3.26 -22.01 -7.58
C ALA A 496 -4.76 -21.95 -7.23
N LEU A 497 -5.22 -20.86 -6.62
CA LEU A 497 -6.60 -20.64 -6.25
C LEU A 497 -7.24 -19.69 -7.27
N PHE A 498 -8.08 -20.27 -8.12
CA PHE A 498 -8.83 -19.56 -9.16
C PHE A 498 -10.29 -19.43 -8.76
N GLY A 499 -11.01 -18.53 -9.44
CA GLY A 499 -12.43 -18.37 -9.19
C GLY A 499 -13.26 -19.54 -9.70
N ASN A 500 -14.51 -19.60 -9.24
CA ASN A 500 -15.47 -20.62 -9.64
C ASN A 500 -16.14 -20.29 -10.98
N ARG A 501 -17.13 -21.10 -11.38
CA ARG A 501 -17.89 -20.87 -12.63
C ARG A 501 -18.61 -19.52 -12.58
N ILE A 502 -18.49 -18.76 -13.68
CA ILE A 502 -19.20 -17.49 -13.87
C ILE A 502 -20.44 -17.74 -14.70
N ASP A 503 -21.59 -17.54 -14.06
CA ASP A 503 -22.88 -17.48 -14.73
C ASP A 503 -23.10 -16.08 -15.32
N ILE A 504 -23.53 -16.05 -16.58
CA ILE A 504 -23.76 -14.82 -17.36
C ILE A 504 -25.25 -14.74 -17.76
N SER A 505 -26.08 -15.73 -17.39
CA SER A 505 -27.51 -15.79 -17.73
C SER A 505 -28.31 -14.57 -17.30
N ASP A 506 -27.88 -13.87 -16.25
CA ASP A 506 -28.56 -12.72 -15.69
C ASP A 506 -28.45 -11.46 -16.55
N PHE A 507 -27.54 -11.45 -17.53
CA PHE A 507 -27.40 -10.31 -18.43
C PHE A 507 -28.65 -10.12 -19.28
N LYS A 508 -29.27 -8.93 -19.16
CA LYS A 508 -30.40 -8.52 -20.01
C LYS A 508 -30.02 -7.25 -20.78
N PRO A 509 -30.03 -7.26 -22.12
CA PRO A 509 -29.72 -6.08 -22.91
C PRO A 509 -30.81 -5.01 -22.74
N SER A 510 -30.46 -3.74 -22.98
CA SER A 510 -31.46 -2.66 -22.99
C SER A 510 -32.50 -2.85 -24.10
N ARG A 511 -33.65 -2.13 -24.01
CA ARG A 511 -34.79 -2.29 -24.94
C ARG A 511 -34.34 -2.36 -26.41
N ILE A 512 -34.64 -3.49 -27.04
CA ILE A 512 -34.39 -3.73 -28.47
C ILE A 512 -35.39 -2.89 -29.26
N LYS A 513 -34.91 -1.83 -29.91
CA LYS A 513 -35.72 -1.07 -30.87
C LYS A 513 -35.83 -1.86 -32.17
N ALA A 514 -36.89 -1.65 -32.94
CA ALA A 514 -37.17 -2.40 -34.18
C ALA A 514 -36.01 -2.42 -35.19
N TYR A 515 -35.18 -1.37 -35.21
CA TYR A 515 -34.01 -1.26 -36.08
C TYR A 515 -32.73 -1.94 -35.54
N HIS A 516 -32.72 -2.40 -34.29
CA HIS A 516 -31.59 -3.14 -33.74
C HIS A 516 -31.59 -4.58 -34.26
N ARG A 517 -30.44 -5.06 -34.73
CA ARG A 517 -30.27 -6.48 -35.05
C ARG A 517 -30.31 -7.31 -33.77
N LYS A 518 -31.07 -8.41 -33.82
CA LYS A 518 -31.03 -9.43 -32.77
C LYS A 518 -29.68 -10.14 -32.81
N ILE A 519 -29.01 -10.19 -31.66
CA ILE A 519 -27.76 -10.92 -31.44
C ILE A 519 -27.98 -11.88 -30.26
N SER A 520 -27.26 -13.00 -30.25
CA SER A 520 -27.25 -13.93 -29.12
C SER A 520 -26.23 -13.50 -28.07
N PHE A 521 -26.37 -14.00 -26.85
CA PHE A 521 -25.37 -13.83 -25.80
C PHE A 521 -25.07 -15.19 -25.15
N PRO A 522 -23.79 -15.51 -24.89
CA PRO A 522 -23.45 -16.70 -24.12
C PRO A 522 -24.00 -16.59 -22.69
N GLU A 523 -24.55 -17.69 -22.17
CA GLU A 523 -25.05 -17.77 -20.80
C GLU A 523 -23.95 -18.09 -19.78
N ARG A 524 -22.77 -18.54 -20.22
CA ARG A 524 -21.66 -18.93 -19.33
C ARG A 524 -20.31 -18.49 -19.89
N MET A 525 -19.33 -18.30 -19.00
CA MET A 525 -17.94 -18.05 -19.42
C MET A 525 -17.35 -19.32 -20.03
N THR A 526 -16.95 -19.25 -21.31
CA THR A 526 -16.31 -20.35 -22.05
C THR A 526 -14.89 -19.95 -22.47
N PRO A 527 -14.00 -20.92 -22.82
CA PRO A 527 -12.65 -20.59 -23.26
C PRO A 527 -12.66 -19.71 -24.52
N GLN A 528 -13.65 -19.93 -25.40
CA GLN A 528 -13.83 -19.12 -26.60
C GLN A 528 -14.24 -17.68 -26.28
N LEU A 529 -15.14 -17.47 -25.32
CA LEU A 529 -15.49 -16.12 -24.85
C LEU A 529 -14.29 -15.45 -24.19
N ALA A 530 -13.54 -16.17 -23.36
CA ALA A 530 -12.33 -15.65 -22.72
C ALA A 530 -11.24 -15.26 -23.74
N GLU A 531 -11.02 -16.06 -24.79
CA GLU A 531 -10.12 -15.70 -25.90
C GLU A 531 -10.62 -14.46 -26.65
N PHE A 532 -11.92 -14.37 -26.92
CA PHE A 532 -12.53 -13.19 -27.54
C PHE A 532 -12.29 -11.92 -26.69
N LEU A 533 -12.43 -12.03 -25.37
CA LEU A 533 -12.11 -10.95 -24.44
C LEU A 533 -10.60 -10.61 -24.46
N GLY A 534 -9.73 -11.60 -24.56
CA GLY A 534 -8.28 -11.38 -24.68
C GLY A 534 -7.92 -10.61 -25.95
N PHE A 535 -8.55 -10.94 -27.10
CA PHE A 535 -8.37 -10.22 -28.36
C PHE A 535 -8.76 -8.74 -28.23
N LEU A 536 -9.90 -8.45 -27.61
CA LEU A 536 -10.35 -7.08 -27.37
C LEU A 536 -9.47 -6.32 -26.35
N THR A 537 -8.97 -7.01 -25.33
CA THR A 537 -8.08 -6.40 -24.34
C THR A 537 -6.78 -5.95 -25.01
N ALA A 538 -6.19 -6.75 -25.88
CA ALA A 538 -4.97 -6.39 -26.61
C ALA A 538 -5.23 -5.26 -27.62
N ASP A 539 -5.93 -5.59 -28.71
CA ASP A 539 -6.03 -4.77 -29.92
C ASP A 539 -7.48 -4.26 -30.17
N GLY A 540 -8.34 -4.31 -29.16
CA GLY A 540 -9.71 -3.81 -29.23
C GLY A 540 -9.89 -2.37 -28.75
N GLY A 541 -10.96 -1.74 -29.24
CA GLY A 541 -11.42 -0.41 -28.87
C GLY A 541 -12.94 -0.32 -28.76
N LEU A 542 -13.41 0.26 -27.66
CA LEU A 542 -14.84 0.46 -27.36
C LEU A 542 -15.13 1.95 -27.31
N SER A 543 -15.98 2.47 -28.20
CA SER A 543 -16.30 3.90 -28.26
C SER A 543 -17.80 4.17 -28.47
N ILE A 544 -18.17 5.45 -28.34
CA ILE A 544 -19.47 5.98 -28.76
C ILE A 544 -19.14 7.12 -29.72
N GLU A 545 -19.61 7.06 -30.96
CA GLU A 545 -19.37 8.11 -31.95
C GLU A 545 -20.32 9.29 -31.76
N LYS A 546 -19.95 10.45 -32.34
CA LYS A 546 -20.82 11.63 -32.39
C LYS A 546 -22.09 11.26 -33.16
N GLY A 547 -23.22 11.15 -32.46
CA GLY A 547 -24.48 10.59 -32.97
C GLY A 547 -25.03 9.41 -32.15
N GLY A 548 -24.30 8.94 -31.13
CA GLY A 548 -24.77 7.91 -30.21
C GLY A 548 -24.54 6.48 -30.68
N THR A 549 -23.84 6.28 -31.80
CA THR A 549 -23.52 4.94 -32.32
C THR A 549 -22.46 4.26 -31.46
N HIS A 550 -22.81 3.12 -30.86
CA HIS A 550 -21.90 2.30 -30.07
C HIS A 550 -21.04 1.44 -30.99
N ARG A 551 -19.71 1.55 -30.86
CA ARG A 551 -18.76 0.89 -31.75
C ARG A 551 -17.81 -0.02 -30.98
N VAL A 552 -17.71 -1.25 -31.43
CA VAL A 552 -16.69 -2.23 -31.03
C VAL A 552 -15.75 -2.40 -32.21
N VAL A 553 -14.45 -2.18 -31.99
CA VAL A 553 -13.42 -2.32 -33.02
C VAL A 553 -12.38 -3.32 -32.55
N TYR A 554 -11.94 -4.17 -33.45
CA TYR A 554 -10.74 -4.97 -33.29
C TYR A 554 -9.82 -4.74 -34.48
N THR A 555 -8.58 -4.33 -34.23
CA THR A 555 -7.62 -3.95 -35.27
C THR A 555 -6.52 -5.01 -35.35
N GLN A 556 -6.36 -5.69 -36.49
CA GLN A 556 -5.34 -6.75 -36.60
C GLN A 556 -4.77 -6.87 -38.01
N ALA A 557 -3.45 -7.04 -38.10
CA ALA A 557 -2.71 -7.32 -39.34
C ALA A 557 -2.57 -8.81 -39.64
N ASN A 558 -2.66 -9.68 -38.63
CA ASN A 558 -2.59 -11.12 -38.82
C ASN A 558 -3.94 -11.71 -39.24
N SER A 559 -3.98 -12.34 -40.42
CA SER A 559 -5.21 -12.91 -41.00
C SER A 559 -5.77 -14.13 -40.25
N HIS A 560 -4.95 -14.84 -39.48
CA HIS A 560 -5.40 -15.98 -38.69
C HIS A 560 -6.15 -15.52 -37.44
N LEU A 561 -5.59 -14.54 -36.70
CA LEU A 561 -6.25 -13.95 -35.53
C LEU A 561 -7.55 -13.23 -35.92
N SER A 562 -7.55 -12.48 -37.03
CA SER A 562 -8.77 -11.84 -37.53
C SER A 562 -9.85 -12.85 -37.90
N ARG A 563 -9.49 -14.00 -38.48
CA ARG A 563 -10.42 -15.09 -38.78
C ARG A 563 -11.00 -15.72 -37.51
N LEU A 564 -10.19 -15.93 -36.48
CA LEU A 564 -10.65 -16.46 -35.19
C LEU A 564 -11.61 -15.48 -34.52
N TYR A 565 -11.29 -14.19 -34.50
CA TYR A 565 -12.17 -13.15 -33.97
C TYR A 565 -13.52 -13.13 -34.72
N LYS A 566 -13.53 -13.19 -36.06
CA LYS A 566 -14.75 -13.28 -36.87
C LYS A 566 -15.55 -14.55 -36.60
N LYS A 567 -14.87 -15.69 -36.40
CA LYS A 567 -15.49 -16.95 -36.03
C LYS A 567 -16.20 -16.82 -34.67
N SER A 568 -15.54 -16.26 -33.67
CA SER A 568 -16.13 -16.00 -32.35
C SER A 568 -17.32 -15.03 -32.42
N LEU A 569 -17.27 -14.00 -33.26
CA LEU A 569 -18.43 -13.11 -33.48
C LEU A 569 -19.67 -13.87 -33.97
N LYS A 570 -19.47 -14.80 -34.92
CA LYS A 570 -20.55 -15.62 -35.47
C LYS A 570 -21.07 -16.62 -34.43
N GLU A 571 -20.18 -17.35 -33.76
CA GLU A 571 -20.55 -18.47 -32.88
C GLU A 571 -21.09 -17.99 -31.53
N LEU A 572 -20.52 -16.94 -30.94
CA LEU A 572 -20.97 -16.42 -29.64
C LEU A 572 -22.20 -15.52 -29.79
N PHE A 573 -22.22 -14.66 -30.82
CA PHE A 573 -23.18 -13.55 -30.90
C PHE A 573 -24.10 -13.60 -32.13
N GLY A 574 -23.91 -14.55 -33.05
CA GLY A 574 -24.66 -14.59 -34.31
C GLY A 574 -24.31 -13.45 -35.28
N ILE A 575 -23.20 -12.74 -35.06
CA ILE A 575 -22.83 -11.55 -35.85
C ILE A 575 -22.03 -11.98 -37.07
N THR A 576 -22.66 -11.93 -38.23
CA THR A 576 -22.01 -12.23 -39.54
C THR A 576 -21.69 -10.98 -40.35
N GLN A 577 -22.30 -9.85 -40.02
CA GLN A 577 -22.14 -8.59 -40.76
C GLN A 577 -21.39 -7.56 -39.92
N PHE A 578 -20.24 -7.11 -40.43
CA PHE A 578 -19.36 -6.11 -39.84
C PHE A 578 -18.65 -5.34 -40.96
N ILE A 579 -18.17 -4.14 -40.66
CA ILE A 579 -17.39 -3.34 -41.61
C ILE A 579 -15.92 -3.72 -41.46
N GLU A 580 -15.29 -4.11 -42.56
CA GLU A 580 -13.85 -4.35 -42.64
C GLU A 580 -13.20 -3.25 -43.47
N LYS A 581 -12.25 -2.54 -42.89
CA LYS A 581 -11.52 -1.48 -43.59
C LYS A 581 -10.06 -1.47 -43.18
N ARG A 582 -9.19 -0.96 -44.04
CA ARG A 582 -7.77 -0.79 -43.69
C ARG A 582 -7.65 0.20 -42.53
N SER A 583 -6.84 -0.14 -41.54
CA SER A 583 -6.58 0.70 -40.37
C SER A 583 -5.66 1.86 -40.74
N GLY A 584 -6.03 3.08 -40.38
CA GLY A 584 -5.22 4.28 -40.62
C GLY A 584 -5.10 4.68 -42.10
N SER A 585 -4.43 5.81 -42.33
CA SER A 585 -4.23 6.40 -43.67
C SER A 585 -2.94 5.96 -44.37
N ASP A 586 -2.04 5.26 -43.66
CA ASP A 586 -0.76 4.81 -44.23
C ASP A 586 -0.96 3.60 -45.16
N PRO A 587 -0.61 3.71 -46.46
CA PRO A 587 -0.71 2.60 -47.40
C PRO A 587 0.13 1.37 -47.02
N LYS A 588 1.17 1.54 -46.19
CA LYS A 588 2.02 0.45 -45.69
C LYS A 588 1.40 -0.30 -44.52
N ASN A 589 0.34 0.23 -43.89
CA ASN A 589 -0.32 -0.45 -42.79
C ASN A 589 -1.08 -1.69 -43.30
N ARG A 590 -0.70 -2.85 -42.77
CA ARG A 590 -1.31 -4.13 -43.12
C ARG A 590 -2.48 -4.50 -42.20
N ALA A 591 -2.76 -3.70 -41.18
CA ALA A 591 -3.84 -3.93 -40.24
C ALA A 591 -5.21 -3.59 -40.83
N PHE A 592 -6.21 -4.40 -40.49
CA PHE A 592 -7.62 -4.17 -40.81
C PHE A 592 -8.40 -3.94 -39.52
N ASP A 593 -9.30 -2.98 -39.56
CA ASP A 593 -10.31 -2.73 -38.53
C ASP A 593 -11.54 -3.56 -38.84
N ILE A 594 -11.92 -4.43 -37.90
CA ILE A 594 -13.23 -5.09 -37.88
C ILE A 594 -14.12 -4.27 -36.97
N VAL A 595 -15.14 -3.65 -37.55
CA VAL A 595 -16.00 -2.68 -36.88
C VAL A 595 -17.42 -3.22 -36.75
N ILE A 596 -17.89 -3.28 -35.51
CA ILE A 596 -19.24 -3.70 -35.15
C ILE A 596 -19.97 -2.51 -34.52
N GLY A 597 -21.04 -2.06 -35.18
CA GLY A 597 -21.98 -1.09 -34.62
C GLY A 597 -23.07 -1.81 -33.84
N SER A 598 -22.84 -2.09 -32.55
CA SER A 598 -23.81 -2.78 -31.69
C SER A 598 -23.79 -2.24 -30.27
N LYS A 599 -24.92 -1.64 -29.87
CA LYS A 599 -25.14 -1.17 -28.50
C LYS A 599 -25.16 -2.35 -27.54
N HIS A 600 -25.94 -3.39 -27.83
CA HIS A 600 -26.11 -4.51 -26.90
C HIS A 600 -24.82 -5.34 -26.74
N LEU A 601 -24.00 -5.49 -27.79
CA LEU A 601 -22.69 -6.14 -27.65
C LEU A 601 -21.79 -5.34 -26.71
N LYS A 602 -21.79 -4.01 -26.82
CA LYS A 602 -21.03 -3.15 -25.92
C LYS A 602 -21.55 -3.20 -24.47
N GLU A 603 -22.87 -3.24 -24.29
CA GLU A 603 -23.48 -3.43 -22.95
C GLU A 603 -23.06 -4.75 -22.33
N PHE A 604 -23.05 -5.83 -23.12
CA PHE A 604 -22.57 -7.14 -22.68
C PHE A 604 -21.09 -7.12 -22.30
N LEU A 605 -20.25 -6.47 -23.10
CA LEU A 605 -18.83 -6.32 -22.79
C LEU A 605 -18.63 -5.50 -21.50
N ALA A 606 -19.38 -4.42 -21.32
CA ALA A 606 -19.34 -3.63 -20.08
C ALA A 606 -19.79 -4.45 -18.87
N TYR A 607 -20.82 -5.28 -19.00
CA TYR A 607 -21.27 -6.22 -17.96
C TYR A 607 -20.15 -7.18 -17.53
N LEU A 608 -19.34 -7.67 -18.48
CA LEU A 608 -18.18 -8.52 -18.19
C LEU A 608 -16.97 -7.75 -17.60
N GLY A 609 -17.09 -6.42 -17.47
CA GLY A 609 -16.03 -5.55 -16.98
C GLY A 609 -15.11 -5.02 -18.07
N MET A 610 -15.59 -4.83 -19.31
CA MET A 610 -14.89 -4.10 -20.38
C MET A 610 -15.58 -2.80 -20.73
N ASP A 611 -15.10 -1.71 -20.16
CA ASP A 611 -15.62 -0.38 -20.43
C ASP A 611 -14.93 0.31 -21.61
N SER A 612 -15.41 1.51 -21.98
CA SER A 612 -14.79 2.39 -22.98
C SER A 612 -13.45 2.99 -22.50
N TRP A 613 -12.46 2.13 -22.30
CA TRP A 613 -11.14 2.50 -21.81
C TRP A 613 -10.19 2.96 -22.91
N ARG A 614 -9.38 3.97 -22.59
CA ARG A 614 -8.14 4.25 -23.34
C ARG A 614 -7.09 3.21 -22.98
N SER A 615 -6.09 3.01 -23.84
CA SER A 615 -5.04 2.01 -23.62
C SER A 615 -4.38 2.04 -22.23
N PRO A 616 -4.07 3.21 -21.62
CA PRO A 616 -3.50 3.26 -20.27
C PRO A 616 -4.46 2.92 -19.13
N GLN A 617 -5.77 2.87 -19.40
CA GLN A 617 -6.82 2.57 -18.43
C GLN A 617 -7.30 1.12 -18.49
N LYS A 618 -6.87 0.36 -19.52
CA LYS A 618 -7.26 -1.05 -19.69
C LYS A 618 -6.89 -1.85 -18.43
N GLU A 619 -7.70 -2.83 -18.10
CA GLU A 619 -7.44 -3.80 -17.05
C GLU A 619 -8.00 -5.16 -17.45
N ILE A 620 -7.69 -6.21 -16.68
CA ILE A 620 -8.30 -7.52 -16.88
C ILE A 620 -9.78 -7.39 -16.51
N PRO A 621 -10.72 -7.77 -17.41
CA PRO A 621 -12.14 -7.73 -17.13
C PRO A 621 -12.44 -8.47 -15.83
N ARG A 622 -13.34 -7.93 -15.02
CA ARG A 622 -13.72 -8.54 -13.73
C ARG A 622 -14.15 -9.99 -13.93
N ALA A 623 -14.95 -10.27 -14.95
CA ALA A 623 -15.39 -11.62 -15.29
C ALA A 623 -14.26 -12.55 -15.75
N ILE A 624 -13.04 -12.07 -16.03
CA ILE A 624 -11.88 -12.94 -16.20
C ILE A 624 -11.13 -13.12 -14.89
N ARG A 625 -11.06 -12.07 -14.06
CA ARG A 625 -10.42 -12.16 -12.74
C ARG A 625 -11.11 -13.12 -11.79
N GLU A 626 -12.42 -13.26 -11.93
CA GLU A 626 -13.27 -14.19 -11.18
C GLU A 626 -13.35 -15.59 -11.82
N ALA A 627 -12.68 -15.82 -12.96
CA ALA A 627 -12.91 -17.01 -13.76
C ALA A 627 -12.06 -18.23 -13.32
N PRO A 628 -12.48 -19.45 -13.70
CA PRO A 628 -11.68 -20.65 -13.52
C PRO A 628 -10.38 -20.62 -14.31
N LYS A 629 -9.43 -21.45 -13.89
CA LYS A 629 -8.08 -21.58 -14.45
C LYS A 629 -8.08 -21.66 -15.98
N GLU A 630 -8.96 -22.47 -16.57
CA GLU A 630 -9.02 -22.69 -18.02
C GLU A 630 -9.39 -21.42 -18.78
N MET A 631 -10.30 -20.61 -18.23
CA MET A 631 -10.77 -19.37 -18.85
C MET A 631 -9.69 -18.29 -18.75
N VAL A 632 -9.03 -18.17 -17.59
CA VAL A 632 -7.90 -17.27 -17.41
C VAL A 632 -6.76 -17.63 -18.36
N ALA A 633 -6.45 -18.93 -18.51
CA ALA A 633 -5.43 -19.39 -19.44
C ALA A 633 -5.78 -19.04 -20.90
N ALA A 634 -7.04 -19.25 -21.31
CA ALA A 634 -7.53 -18.91 -22.64
C ALA A 634 -7.43 -17.39 -22.92
N TYR A 635 -7.82 -16.55 -21.95
CA TYR A 635 -7.67 -15.10 -22.02
C TYR A 635 -6.21 -14.65 -22.14
N LEU A 636 -5.33 -15.15 -21.26
CA LEU A 636 -3.90 -14.82 -21.29
C LEU A 636 -3.27 -15.26 -22.60
N ARG A 637 -3.61 -16.47 -23.08
CA ARG A 637 -3.14 -17.00 -24.37
C ARG A 637 -3.47 -16.03 -25.51
N ALA A 638 -4.69 -15.52 -25.57
CA ALA A 638 -5.12 -14.56 -26.58
C ALA A 638 -4.34 -13.23 -26.52
N ILE A 639 -4.07 -12.71 -25.31
CA ILE A 639 -3.27 -11.49 -25.12
C ILE A 639 -1.82 -11.70 -25.58
N PHE A 640 -1.17 -12.75 -25.09
CA PHE A 640 0.22 -13.06 -25.47
C PHE A 640 0.36 -13.41 -26.95
N ASP A 641 -0.68 -13.95 -27.58
CA ASP A 641 -0.67 -14.19 -29.02
C ASP A 641 -0.85 -12.91 -29.84
N ASN A 642 -1.59 -11.91 -29.37
CA ASN A 642 -1.68 -10.59 -30.02
C ASN A 642 -0.39 -9.80 -29.80
N ASP A 643 -0.13 -9.39 -28.56
CA ASP A 643 0.87 -8.38 -28.21
C ASP A 643 2.18 -8.97 -27.67
N GLY A 644 2.17 -10.26 -27.32
CA GLY A 644 3.37 -10.92 -26.82
C GLY A 644 4.43 -11.11 -27.90
N TYR A 645 5.69 -11.12 -27.50
CA TYR A 645 6.83 -11.38 -28.34
C TYR A 645 7.63 -12.56 -27.77
N VAL A 646 7.92 -13.55 -28.62
CA VAL A 646 8.78 -14.68 -28.28
C VAL A 646 10.18 -14.35 -28.76
N GLY A 647 11.06 -13.97 -27.82
CA GLY A 647 12.46 -13.66 -28.08
C GLY A 647 13.34 -14.91 -28.12
N GLU A 648 14.65 -14.73 -28.01
CA GLU A 648 15.62 -15.84 -28.00
C GLU A 648 15.74 -16.55 -26.65
N LYS A 649 15.46 -15.85 -25.54
CA LYS A 649 15.63 -16.32 -24.16
C LYS A 649 14.41 -16.06 -23.27
N SER A 650 13.38 -15.41 -23.80
CA SER A 650 12.26 -14.91 -23.02
C SER A 650 10.97 -14.82 -23.84
N ILE A 651 9.85 -14.84 -23.12
CA ILE A 651 8.56 -14.36 -23.63
C ILE A 651 8.32 -12.99 -23.01
N GLU A 652 8.09 -11.97 -23.84
CA GLU A 652 7.84 -10.60 -23.41
C GLU A 652 6.44 -10.15 -23.77
N PHE A 653 5.86 -9.29 -22.94
CA PHE A 653 4.59 -8.62 -23.18
C PHE A 653 4.76 -7.15 -22.79
N CYS A 654 4.40 -6.21 -23.67
CA CYS A 654 4.59 -4.76 -23.42
C CYS A 654 3.25 -4.04 -23.54
N ILE A 655 2.84 -3.31 -22.49
CA ILE A 655 1.57 -2.61 -22.46
C ILE A 655 1.68 -1.22 -21.80
N SER A 656 0.77 -0.30 -22.15
CA SER A 656 0.76 1.05 -21.60
C SER A 656 -0.01 1.17 -20.27
N SER A 657 -0.91 0.24 -19.96
CA SER A 657 -1.63 0.23 -18.69
C SER A 657 -0.82 -0.44 -17.58
N LYS A 658 -0.54 0.32 -16.51
CA LYS A 658 0.08 -0.22 -15.29
C LYS A 658 -0.81 -1.26 -14.62
N LYS A 659 -2.12 -1.00 -14.53
CA LYS A 659 -3.10 -1.87 -13.85
C LYS A 659 -3.17 -3.23 -14.53
N LEU A 660 -3.34 -3.24 -15.86
CA LEU A 660 -3.35 -4.48 -16.65
C LEU A 660 -2.02 -5.23 -16.56
N ALA A 661 -0.89 -4.53 -16.66
CA ALA A 661 0.42 -5.17 -16.55
C ALA A 661 0.61 -5.86 -15.20
N PHE A 662 0.21 -5.20 -14.11
CA PHE A 662 0.31 -5.73 -12.75
C PHE A 662 -0.68 -6.89 -12.50
N GLN A 663 -1.91 -6.79 -13.00
CA GLN A 663 -2.87 -7.90 -12.90
C GLN A 663 -2.42 -9.12 -13.71
N VAL A 664 -1.87 -8.94 -14.92
CA VAL A 664 -1.29 -10.06 -15.69
C VAL A 664 -0.09 -10.67 -14.95
N HIS A 665 0.74 -9.82 -14.33
CA HIS A 665 1.88 -10.25 -13.52
C HIS A 665 1.46 -11.14 -12.34
N LEU A 666 0.40 -10.77 -11.62
CA LEU A 666 -0.17 -11.58 -10.53
C LEU A 666 -0.94 -12.81 -11.02
N MET A 667 -1.65 -12.71 -12.15
CA MET A 667 -2.32 -13.87 -12.74
C MET A 667 -1.31 -14.96 -13.13
N LEU A 668 -0.18 -14.58 -13.73
CA LEU A 668 0.91 -15.52 -14.01
C LEU A 668 1.46 -16.14 -12.72
N LEU A 669 1.60 -15.35 -11.65
CA LEU A 669 2.00 -15.88 -10.35
C LEU A 669 1.01 -16.95 -9.84
N ASN A 670 -0.30 -16.79 -10.10
CA ASN A 670 -1.32 -17.80 -9.74
C ASN A 670 -1.10 -19.14 -10.46
N PHE A 671 -0.60 -19.13 -11.70
CA PHE A 671 -0.14 -20.33 -12.43
C PHE A 671 1.24 -20.85 -11.96
N GLY A 672 1.82 -20.25 -10.92
CA GLY A 672 3.17 -20.53 -10.47
C GLY A 672 4.26 -20.06 -11.43
N ILE A 673 3.95 -19.09 -12.30
CA ILE A 673 4.86 -18.49 -13.29
C ILE A 673 5.40 -17.17 -12.73
N VAL A 674 6.64 -17.18 -12.25
CA VAL A 674 7.30 -15.97 -11.76
C VAL A 674 7.78 -15.14 -12.96
N SER A 675 7.17 -13.97 -13.15
CA SER A 675 7.54 -13.04 -14.23
C SER A 675 8.27 -11.82 -13.68
N SER A 676 8.80 -10.98 -14.57
CA SER A 676 9.48 -9.73 -14.21
C SER A 676 8.76 -8.58 -14.88
N LEU A 677 8.30 -7.61 -14.09
CA LEU A 677 7.62 -6.41 -14.53
C LEU A 677 8.55 -5.19 -14.40
N ALA A 678 8.92 -4.58 -15.53
CA ALA A 678 9.82 -3.43 -15.58
C ALA A 678 9.25 -2.28 -16.40
N ILE A 679 9.63 -1.05 -16.05
CA ILE A 679 9.26 0.14 -16.83
C ILE A 679 10.18 0.25 -18.05
N LYS A 680 9.60 0.31 -19.25
CA LYS A 680 10.29 0.49 -20.52
C LYS A 680 10.11 1.92 -21.00
N LYS A 681 11.22 2.67 -21.08
CA LYS A 681 11.27 4.00 -21.71
C LYS A 681 11.43 3.83 -23.22
N VAL A 682 10.50 4.36 -24.00
CA VAL A 682 10.52 4.28 -25.47
C VAL A 682 11.16 5.55 -26.06
N LYS A 683 12.15 5.39 -26.95
CA LYS A 683 12.76 6.51 -27.69
C LYS A 683 11.66 7.23 -28.50
N ASN A 684 11.63 8.58 -28.43
CA ASN A 684 10.64 9.48 -29.06
C ASN A 684 9.24 9.57 -28.41
N TYR A 685 8.92 8.76 -27.41
CA TYR A 685 7.65 8.82 -26.66
C TYR A 685 7.92 8.94 -25.15
N SER A 686 8.82 9.85 -24.76
CA SER A 686 9.26 10.01 -23.36
C SER A 686 8.15 10.41 -22.39
N GLN A 687 6.99 10.83 -22.89
CA GLN A 687 5.83 11.18 -22.06
C GLN A 687 4.97 9.99 -21.65
N ASN A 688 5.10 8.83 -22.33
CA ASN A 688 4.29 7.65 -22.03
C ASN A 688 5.18 6.54 -21.45
N GLU A 689 4.89 6.13 -20.22
CA GLU A 689 5.49 4.93 -19.62
C GLU A 689 4.87 3.68 -20.22
N TYR A 690 5.70 2.72 -20.63
CA TYR A 690 5.27 1.39 -20.99
C TYR A 690 5.79 0.41 -19.95
N TYR A 691 5.03 -0.65 -19.72
CA TYR A 691 5.36 -1.71 -18.78
C TYR A 691 5.67 -2.97 -19.58
N ARG A 692 6.89 -3.47 -19.41
CA ARG A 692 7.35 -4.72 -20.00
C ARG A 692 7.28 -5.80 -18.95
N LEU A 693 6.48 -6.82 -19.23
CA LEU A 693 6.49 -8.08 -18.52
C LEU A 693 7.38 -9.07 -19.29
N SER A 694 8.21 -9.81 -18.57
CA SER A 694 9.13 -10.79 -19.16
C SER A 694 9.15 -12.09 -18.37
N ILE A 695 9.09 -13.21 -19.08
CA ILE A 695 9.13 -14.57 -18.54
C ILE A 695 10.43 -15.22 -19.04
N PHE A 696 11.22 -15.78 -18.13
CA PHE A 696 12.55 -16.32 -18.42
C PHE A 696 12.72 -17.74 -17.86
N GLY A 697 13.71 -18.48 -18.38
CA GLY A 697 14.16 -19.74 -17.78
C GLY A 697 13.07 -20.83 -17.70
N GLU A 698 12.96 -21.48 -16.54
CA GLU A 698 12.01 -22.57 -16.29
C GLU A 698 10.54 -22.11 -16.37
N GLU A 699 10.29 -20.84 -16.01
CA GLU A 699 8.96 -20.21 -16.02
C GLU A 699 8.35 -20.19 -17.43
N VAL A 700 9.18 -20.12 -18.47
CA VAL A 700 8.75 -20.22 -19.86
C VAL A 700 8.17 -21.61 -20.17
N ARG A 701 8.73 -22.67 -19.57
CA ARG A 701 8.22 -24.04 -19.75
C ARG A 701 6.86 -24.21 -19.10
N LYS A 702 6.67 -23.66 -17.89
CA LYS A 702 5.34 -23.59 -17.24
C LYS A 702 4.36 -22.79 -18.09
N PHE A 703 4.76 -21.62 -18.60
CA PHE A 703 3.92 -20.83 -19.49
C PHE A 703 3.45 -21.59 -20.73
N ILE A 704 4.36 -22.32 -21.41
CA ILE A 704 4.00 -23.10 -22.61
C ILE A 704 3.01 -24.21 -22.28
N ARG A 705 3.18 -24.87 -21.13
CA ARG A 705 2.32 -25.97 -20.67
C ARG A 705 0.94 -25.50 -20.23
N GLU A 706 0.89 -24.46 -19.41
CA GLU A 706 -0.34 -24.00 -18.76
C GLU A 706 -1.16 -23.07 -19.67
N ILE A 707 -0.50 -22.20 -20.45
CA ILE A 707 -1.13 -21.14 -21.22
C ILE A 707 -0.93 -21.37 -22.72
N GLY A 708 0.31 -21.48 -23.17
CA GLY A 708 0.66 -21.73 -24.57
C GLY A 708 0.39 -20.57 -25.53
N PHE A 709 0.24 -20.88 -26.81
CA PHE A 709 -0.03 -19.92 -27.90
C PHE A 709 -1.07 -20.50 -28.88
N ILE A 710 -1.88 -19.63 -29.47
CA ILE A 710 -2.87 -19.97 -30.52
C ILE A 710 -2.16 -20.23 -31.84
N ARG A 711 -1.21 -19.35 -32.22
CA ARG A 711 -0.50 -19.46 -33.49
C ARG A 711 0.60 -20.50 -33.42
N LYS A 712 0.51 -21.50 -34.32
CA LYS A 712 1.51 -22.56 -34.49
C LYS A 712 2.94 -22.04 -34.65
N GLU A 713 3.14 -20.93 -35.34
CA GLU A 713 4.47 -20.34 -35.53
C GLU A 713 5.07 -19.77 -34.23
N LYS A 714 4.27 -19.06 -33.42
CA LYS A 714 4.70 -18.57 -32.10
C LYS A 714 4.95 -19.73 -31.15
N TYR A 715 4.06 -20.71 -31.15
CA TYR A 715 4.22 -21.93 -30.37
C TYR A 715 5.54 -22.65 -30.72
N LYS A 716 5.81 -22.92 -32.00
CA LYS A 716 7.07 -23.55 -32.45
C LYS A 716 8.32 -22.76 -32.07
N LYS A 717 8.25 -21.42 -32.04
CA LYS A 717 9.35 -20.60 -31.54
C LYS A 717 9.56 -20.79 -30.04
N ALA A 718 8.47 -20.83 -29.27
CA ALA A 718 8.51 -21.02 -27.83
C ALA A 718 8.92 -22.45 -27.44
N GLU A 719 8.53 -23.46 -28.21
CA GLU A 719 8.86 -24.88 -27.97
C GLU A 719 10.37 -25.14 -27.91
N ARG A 720 11.18 -24.29 -28.58
CA ARG A 720 12.65 -24.35 -28.48
C ARG A 720 13.14 -24.21 -27.04
N PHE A 721 12.43 -23.49 -26.18
CA PHE A 721 12.76 -23.34 -24.76
C PHE A 721 12.61 -24.64 -23.97
N LEU A 722 11.76 -25.57 -24.40
CA LEU A 722 11.63 -26.89 -23.77
C LEU A 722 12.91 -27.73 -23.92
N LYS A 723 13.75 -27.40 -24.92
CA LYS A 723 15.02 -28.09 -25.20
C LYS A 723 16.23 -27.42 -24.52
N LEU A 724 16.11 -26.17 -24.06
CA LEU A 724 17.21 -25.42 -23.44
C LEU A 724 17.33 -25.73 -21.96
N SER A 725 18.52 -26.03 -21.45
CA SER A 725 18.75 -26.22 -20.01
C SER A 725 18.33 -24.97 -19.22
N SER A 726 17.62 -25.18 -18.11
CA SER A 726 17.21 -24.07 -17.23
C SER A 726 18.46 -23.37 -16.67
N ASN A 727 18.44 -22.04 -16.57
CA ASN A 727 19.49 -21.32 -15.89
C ASN A 727 19.22 -21.35 -14.38
N PRO A 728 20.02 -22.06 -13.57
CA PRO A 728 19.79 -22.16 -12.13
C PRO A 728 20.05 -20.85 -11.37
N ASN A 729 20.56 -19.80 -12.01
CA ASN A 729 20.95 -18.53 -11.36
C ASN A 729 19.81 -17.51 -11.18
N VAL A 730 18.55 -17.91 -11.34
CA VAL A 730 17.41 -16.98 -11.39
C VAL A 730 16.47 -17.16 -10.19
N ASP A 731 16.25 -18.40 -9.77
CA ASP A 731 15.37 -18.79 -8.66
C ASP A 731 16.24 -19.31 -7.50
N LEU A 732 16.87 -18.35 -6.82
CA LEU A 732 17.90 -18.57 -5.81
C LEU A 732 17.35 -18.38 -4.40
N ILE A 733 17.88 -19.15 -3.46
CA ILE A 733 17.54 -19.08 -2.04
C ILE A 733 18.65 -18.29 -1.34
N PRO A 734 18.42 -17.01 -0.99
CA PRO A 734 19.45 -16.16 -0.40
C PRO A 734 19.77 -16.59 1.04
N HIS A 735 20.93 -16.17 1.54
CA HIS A 735 21.29 -16.22 2.97
C HIS A 735 21.37 -17.61 3.65
N VAL A 736 21.27 -18.72 2.91
CA VAL A 736 21.37 -20.08 3.49
C VAL A 736 22.79 -20.58 3.74
N SER A 737 23.83 -19.83 3.36
CA SER A 737 25.24 -20.26 3.47
C SER A 737 25.65 -20.61 4.91
N SER A 738 25.12 -19.90 5.90
CA SER A 738 25.41 -20.17 7.32
C SER A 738 24.84 -21.52 7.78
N LEU A 739 23.63 -21.87 7.33
CA LEU A 739 22.98 -23.15 7.61
C LEU A 739 23.73 -24.29 6.93
N LEU A 740 24.08 -24.12 5.65
CA LEU A 740 24.84 -25.11 4.87
C LEU A 740 26.20 -25.42 5.51
N ARG A 741 26.90 -24.39 6.01
CA ARG A 741 28.19 -24.55 6.70
C ARG A 741 28.06 -25.35 8.00
N ARG A 742 27.06 -25.03 8.84
CA ARG A 742 26.79 -25.76 10.08
C ARG A 742 26.40 -27.22 9.81
N MET A 743 25.53 -27.45 8.83
CA MET A 743 25.15 -28.80 8.40
C MET A 743 26.37 -29.61 7.91
N GLY A 744 27.24 -29.00 7.10
CA GLY A 744 28.48 -29.63 6.66
C GLY A 744 29.42 -30.03 7.81
N GLN A 745 29.54 -29.18 8.84
CA GLN A 745 30.33 -29.49 10.03
C GLN A 745 29.74 -30.66 10.83
N LYS A 746 28.42 -30.70 11.00
CA LYS A 746 27.75 -31.81 11.71
C LYS A 746 27.93 -33.14 10.99
N TYR A 747 27.86 -33.14 9.67
CA TYR A 747 28.13 -34.33 8.85
C TYR A 747 29.58 -34.80 9.00
N LEU A 748 30.55 -33.88 8.95
CA LEU A 748 31.97 -34.19 9.19
C LEU A 748 32.18 -34.83 10.56
N ASN A 749 31.60 -34.25 11.62
CA ASN A 749 31.74 -34.77 12.98
C ASN A 749 31.12 -36.17 13.15
N SER A 750 30.07 -36.47 12.38
CA SER A 750 29.36 -37.76 12.47
C SER A 750 30.09 -38.88 11.72
N PHE A 751 30.72 -38.57 10.58
CA PHE A 751 31.23 -39.58 9.64
C PHE A 751 32.72 -39.48 9.32
N ALA A 752 33.44 -38.51 9.87
CA ALA A 752 34.87 -38.35 9.66
C ALA A 752 35.62 -38.09 10.98
N ARG A 753 36.90 -38.45 11.01
CA ARG A 753 37.82 -38.13 12.10
C ARG A 753 39.03 -37.37 11.57
N LEU A 754 39.50 -36.40 12.33
CA LEU A 754 40.70 -35.63 11.97
C LEU A 754 41.96 -36.45 12.28
N THR A 755 42.87 -36.55 11.30
CA THR A 755 44.16 -37.23 11.41
C THR A 755 45.29 -36.31 10.94
N ASN A 756 46.55 -36.69 11.18
CA ASN A 756 47.72 -35.93 10.72
C ASN A 756 47.82 -35.82 9.18
N GLN A 757 47.08 -36.63 8.43
CA GLN A 757 46.98 -36.58 6.97
C GLN A 757 45.69 -35.91 6.48
N GLY A 758 44.90 -35.31 7.39
CA GLY A 758 43.60 -34.68 7.10
C GLY A 758 42.40 -35.51 7.58
N TRP A 759 41.22 -35.22 7.04
CA TRP A 759 39.98 -35.90 7.41
C TRP A 759 39.92 -37.32 6.83
N LYS A 760 39.76 -38.32 7.71
CA LYS A 760 39.52 -39.72 7.33
C LYS A 760 38.04 -40.06 7.54
N TYR A 761 37.34 -40.36 6.46
CA TYR A 761 35.92 -40.72 6.48
C TYR A 761 35.72 -42.21 6.79
N GLN A 762 34.57 -42.54 7.38
CA GLN A 762 34.14 -43.93 7.56
C GLN A 762 33.94 -44.63 6.20
N SER A 763 34.17 -45.94 6.17
CA SER A 763 34.03 -46.74 4.95
C SER A 763 32.58 -46.73 4.44
N GLY A 764 32.39 -46.58 3.14
CA GLY A 764 31.05 -46.53 2.51
C GLY A 764 30.34 -45.18 2.58
N ILE A 765 30.90 -44.17 3.26
CA ILE A 765 30.30 -42.83 3.32
C ILE A 765 30.74 -41.97 2.13
N LEU A 766 29.77 -41.28 1.51
CA LEU A 766 30.01 -40.29 0.47
C LEU A 766 30.73 -39.05 1.01
N VAL A 767 31.82 -38.66 0.36
CA VAL A 767 32.65 -37.50 0.74
C VAL A 767 32.19 -36.25 -0.02
N PRO A 768 31.97 -35.10 0.66
CA PRO A 768 31.44 -33.88 0.04
C PRO A 768 32.24 -33.37 -1.16
N LYS A 769 33.58 -33.50 -1.11
CA LYS A 769 34.51 -33.10 -2.18
C LYS A 769 34.23 -33.80 -3.51
N TYR A 770 33.71 -35.02 -3.48
CA TYR A 770 33.42 -35.83 -4.67
C TYR A 770 31.94 -35.80 -5.07
N ALA A 771 31.05 -35.28 -4.21
CA ALA A 771 29.63 -35.17 -4.48
C ALA A 771 29.22 -33.83 -5.10
N PHE A 772 29.89 -32.73 -4.73
CA PHE A 772 29.53 -31.38 -5.18
C PHE A 772 30.74 -30.45 -5.32
N ASN A 773 31.22 -30.26 -6.56
CA ASN A 773 32.28 -29.28 -6.86
C ASN A 773 31.94 -27.84 -6.40
N SER A 774 30.66 -27.50 -6.27
CA SER A 774 30.17 -26.18 -5.89
C SER A 774 29.79 -26.04 -4.41
N LEU A 775 29.91 -27.08 -3.58
CA LEU A 775 29.48 -26.99 -2.18
C LEU A 775 30.27 -25.94 -1.39
N THR A 776 31.57 -25.81 -1.71
CA THR A 776 32.45 -24.81 -1.12
C THR A 776 31.96 -23.39 -1.40
N SER A 777 31.49 -23.08 -2.62
CA SER A 777 30.99 -21.74 -2.96
C SER A 777 29.62 -21.43 -2.37
N TYR A 778 28.80 -22.46 -2.12
CA TYR A 778 27.56 -22.31 -1.35
C TYR A 778 27.83 -22.08 0.15
N ASN A 779 28.77 -22.82 0.74
CA ASN A 779 29.15 -22.70 2.15
C ASN A 779 29.86 -21.37 2.47
N SER A 780 30.64 -20.85 1.52
CA SER A 780 31.29 -19.53 1.64
C SER A 780 30.30 -18.38 1.47
N GLY A 781 29.16 -18.62 0.81
CA GLY A 781 28.17 -17.58 0.47
C GLY A 781 28.54 -16.77 -0.77
N GLU A 782 29.58 -17.17 -1.52
CA GLU A 782 29.92 -16.61 -2.83
C GLU A 782 28.74 -16.72 -3.81
N ARG A 783 27.97 -17.80 -3.70
CA ARG A 783 26.77 -18.04 -4.50
C ARG A 783 25.63 -18.60 -3.64
N ALA A 784 24.40 -18.24 -3.97
CA ALA A 784 23.19 -18.85 -3.41
C ALA A 784 22.80 -20.11 -4.21
N PRO A 785 22.32 -21.19 -3.56
CA PRO A 785 21.79 -22.35 -4.27
C PRO A 785 20.41 -22.05 -4.88
N SER A 786 20.09 -22.71 -5.99
CA SER A 786 18.70 -22.82 -6.44
C SER A 786 17.97 -23.89 -5.64
N TYR A 787 16.64 -23.96 -5.74
CA TYR A 787 15.85 -25.04 -5.13
C TYR A 787 16.31 -26.44 -5.55
N GLN A 788 16.54 -26.67 -6.85
CA GLN A 788 17.08 -27.94 -7.35
C GLN A 788 18.48 -28.25 -6.79
N ALA A 789 19.32 -27.23 -6.61
CA ALA A 789 20.64 -27.42 -6.02
C ALA A 789 20.52 -27.77 -4.53
N LEU A 790 19.59 -27.13 -3.82
CA LEU A 790 19.34 -27.40 -2.40
C LEU A 790 18.77 -28.80 -2.18
N GLU A 791 17.83 -29.26 -3.00
CA GLU A 791 17.30 -30.64 -2.98
C GLU A 791 18.43 -31.65 -3.10
N ARG A 792 19.31 -31.51 -4.10
CA ARG A 792 20.48 -32.39 -4.27
C ARG A 792 21.43 -32.36 -3.07
N ILE A 793 21.63 -31.17 -2.48
CA ILE A 793 22.45 -31.02 -1.27
C ILE A 793 21.81 -31.77 -0.10
N LEU A 794 20.50 -31.65 0.09
CA LEU A 794 19.76 -32.36 1.13
C LEU A 794 19.80 -33.88 0.91
N ASP A 795 19.63 -34.37 -0.31
CA ASP A 795 19.75 -35.80 -0.62
C ASP A 795 21.10 -36.38 -0.16
N PHE A 796 22.18 -35.61 -0.34
CA PHE A 796 23.51 -35.99 0.15
C PHE A 796 23.61 -35.99 1.68
N TYR A 797 23.01 -34.98 2.34
CA TYR A 797 23.00 -34.88 3.81
C TYR A 797 21.87 -35.68 4.48
N GLN A 798 21.12 -36.49 3.73
CA GLN A 798 20.02 -37.30 4.24
C GLN A 798 20.39 -38.16 5.47
N PRO A 799 21.61 -38.72 5.61
CA PRO A 799 21.98 -39.48 6.81
C PRO A 799 21.86 -38.70 8.13
N ILE A 800 21.93 -37.36 8.09
CA ILE A 800 21.76 -36.49 9.26
C ILE A 800 20.39 -35.78 9.27
N PHE A 801 19.36 -36.39 8.67
CA PHE A 801 18.04 -35.76 8.54
C PHE A 801 17.44 -35.27 9.87
N LYS A 802 17.79 -35.88 11.00
CA LYS A 802 17.30 -35.47 12.33
C LYS A 802 17.88 -34.14 12.83
N GLU A 803 18.95 -33.64 12.21
CA GLU A 803 19.59 -32.41 12.65
C GLU A 803 18.69 -31.18 12.37
N PRO A 804 18.63 -30.20 13.30
CA PRO A 804 17.79 -29.01 13.13
C PRO A 804 18.08 -28.20 11.85
N GLU A 805 19.34 -28.09 11.44
CA GLU A 805 19.73 -27.38 10.22
C GLU A 805 19.22 -28.09 8.96
N TYR A 806 19.23 -29.42 8.95
CA TYR A 806 18.67 -30.20 7.86
C TYR A 806 17.17 -29.93 7.76
N GLN A 807 16.43 -30.05 8.87
CA GLN A 807 14.99 -29.83 8.90
C GLN A 807 14.61 -28.42 8.42
N LYS A 808 15.32 -27.39 8.88
CA LYS A 808 15.12 -26.01 8.41
C LYS A 808 15.39 -25.84 6.91
N LEU A 809 16.48 -26.39 6.39
CA LEU A 809 16.78 -26.34 4.96
C LEU A 809 15.77 -27.15 4.13
N ASN A 810 15.28 -28.26 4.67
CA ASN A 810 14.25 -29.10 4.06
C ASN A 810 12.87 -28.41 4.05
N GLU A 811 12.55 -27.60 5.05
CA GLU A 811 11.36 -26.74 4.99
C GLU A 811 11.50 -25.65 3.93
N ILE A 812 12.66 -24.98 3.89
CA ILE A 812 12.95 -23.97 2.87
C ILE A 812 12.91 -24.59 1.47
N SER A 813 13.36 -25.84 1.29
CA SER A 813 13.44 -26.50 -0.02
C SER A 813 12.07 -26.83 -0.64
N LYS A 814 10.97 -26.80 0.13
CA LYS A 814 9.60 -27.14 -0.34
C LYS A 814 9.04 -26.23 -1.46
N ARG A 815 9.82 -25.26 -1.98
CA ARG A 815 9.50 -24.37 -3.12
C ARG A 815 8.26 -23.48 -2.98
N ASN A 816 7.82 -23.22 -1.75
CA ASN A 816 6.60 -22.43 -1.50
C ASN A 816 6.76 -20.94 -1.85
N PHE A 817 7.99 -20.42 -1.86
CA PHE A 817 8.25 -18.98 -2.01
C PHE A 817 9.26 -18.67 -3.11
N TYR A 818 9.07 -17.56 -3.80
CA TYR A 818 10.12 -16.89 -4.54
C TYR A 818 10.65 -15.73 -3.69
N TRP A 819 11.93 -15.77 -3.33
CA TRP A 819 12.56 -14.75 -2.50
C TRP A 819 13.00 -13.58 -3.37
N ASP A 820 12.22 -12.49 -3.34
CA ASP A 820 12.51 -11.32 -4.14
C ASP A 820 13.15 -10.21 -3.32
N LYS A 821 14.08 -9.49 -3.94
CA LYS A 821 14.85 -8.44 -3.28
C LYS A 821 14.07 -7.14 -3.30
N VAL A 822 13.95 -6.46 -2.16
CA VAL A 822 13.33 -5.14 -2.07
C VAL A 822 14.22 -4.10 -2.75
N GLU A 823 13.71 -3.42 -3.76
CA GLU A 823 14.45 -2.43 -4.56
C GLU A 823 14.11 -0.99 -4.14
N LYS A 824 12.84 -0.73 -3.83
CA LYS A 824 12.32 0.61 -3.54
C LYS A 824 11.28 0.57 -2.43
N ILE A 825 11.33 1.58 -1.56
CA ILE A 825 10.35 1.81 -0.50
C ILE A 825 9.91 3.27 -0.57
N THR A 826 8.61 3.54 -0.55
CA THR A 826 8.05 4.91 -0.53
C THR A 826 6.88 4.99 0.44
N GLN A 827 6.65 6.14 1.07
CA GLN A 827 5.47 6.35 1.90
C GLN A 827 4.26 6.79 1.06
N THR A 828 3.10 6.21 1.34
CA THR A 828 1.81 6.50 0.70
C THR A 828 0.71 6.55 1.77
N SER A 829 -0.51 6.93 1.40
CA SER A 829 -1.68 6.87 2.28
C SER A 829 -2.91 6.45 1.50
N GLY A 830 -3.84 5.77 2.17
CA GLY A 830 -5.04 5.23 1.52
C GLY A 830 -5.95 4.52 2.51
N VAL A 831 -7.02 3.90 2.00
CA VAL A 831 -7.91 3.08 2.82
C VAL A 831 -7.24 1.75 3.11
N GLY A 832 -7.29 1.30 4.35
CA GLY A 832 -6.71 0.06 4.79
C GLY A 832 -7.75 -1.05 5.02
N TYR A 833 -7.44 -2.25 4.54
CA TYR A 833 -8.17 -3.47 4.79
C TYR A 833 -7.29 -4.59 5.34
N ASP A 834 -7.91 -5.53 6.07
CA ASP A 834 -7.27 -6.73 6.58
C ASP A 834 -8.23 -7.92 6.61
N PHE A 835 -7.69 -9.14 6.65
CA PHE A 835 -8.44 -10.37 6.87
C PHE A 835 -8.06 -11.01 8.20
N PHE A 836 -9.05 -11.62 8.86
CA PHE A 836 -8.76 -12.59 9.90
C PHE A 836 -8.74 -14.00 9.31
N VAL A 837 -7.60 -14.70 9.43
CA VAL A 837 -7.41 -16.07 8.94
C VAL A 837 -6.97 -16.98 10.11
N PRO A 838 -7.87 -17.80 10.67
CA PRO A 838 -7.65 -18.61 11.86
C PRO A 838 -6.43 -19.53 11.90
N GLY A 839 -6.02 -20.06 10.75
CA GLY A 839 -5.07 -21.17 10.73
C GLY A 839 -3.64 -20.69 10.89
N SER A 840 -3.09 -20.09 9.83
CA SER A 840 -1.69 -19.62 9.81
C SER A 840 -1.51 -18.16 10.19
N ASP A 841 -2.59 -17.47 10.59
CA ASP A 841 -2.64 -16.02 10.83
C ASP A 841 -2.09 -15.19 9.66
N SER A 842 -2.23 -15.71 8.45
CA SER A 842 -1.61 -15.14 7.26
C SER A 842 -2.48 -15.21 6.02
N PHE A 843 -2.22 -14.30 5.08
CA PHE A 843 -2.85 -14.31 3.77
C PHE A 843 -1.91 -13.76 2.70
N ILE A 844 -2.17 -14.10 1.44
CA ILE A 844 -1.39 -13.64 0.29
C ILE A 844 -2.07 -12.41 -0.36
N GLY A 845 -1.39 -11.27 -0.31
CA GLY A 845 -1.81 -10.00 -0.91
C GLY A 845 -0.76 -9.46 -1.87
N ASN A 846 -1.15 -9.20 -3.13
CA ASN A 846 -0.24 -8.81 -4.22
C ASN A 846 0.98 -9.75 -4.38
N GLY A 847 0.84 -11.01 -3.96
CA GLY A 847 1.90 -12.02 -3.93
C GLY A 847 2.71 -12.08 -2.63
N PHE A 848 2.65 -11.09 -1.76
CA PHE A 848 3.37 -11.08 -0.47
C PHE A 848 2.62 -11.89 0.58
N VAL A 849 3.36 -12.50 1.51
CA VAL A 849 2.82 -13.16 2.70
C VAL A 849 2.69 -12.16 3.85
N ASN A 850 1.46 -11.94 4.33
CA ASN A 850 1.05 -10.95 5.33
C ASN A 850 0.63 -11.66 6.64
N HIS A 851 0.71 -11.01 7.82
CA HIS A 851 0.33 -11.64 9.10
C HIS A 851 -0.41 -10.74 10.11
N ASN A 852 -1.21 -11.36 10.98
CA ASN A 852 -2.09 -10.74 11.99
C ASN A 852 -1.40 -10.52 13.38
N THR A 853 -2.07 -10.11 14.48
CA THR A 853 -1.41 -9.59 15.73
C THR A 853 -1.18 -10.64 16.84
N ILE A 854 -0.21 -10.41 17.77
CA ILE A 854 0.44 -11.43 18.68
C ILE A 854 0.56 -10.94 20.16
N PHE A 855 -0.28 -10.01 20.66
CA PHE A 855 -0.09 -9.48 22.04
C PHE A 855 -0.41 -10.52 23.13
N LEU A 856 -1.53 -11.24 23.01
CA LEU A 856 -1.96 -12.23 24.00
C LEU A 856 -0.93 -13.35 24.17
N ASN A 857 -0.38 -13.82 23.06
CA ASN A 857 0.75 -14.76 23.03
C ASN A 857 1.96 -14.27 23.84
N SER A 858 2.30 -12.98 23.79
CA SER A 858 3.43 -12.42 24.57
C SER A 858 3.14 -12.41 26.08
N LEU A 859 1.89 -12.13 26.47
CA LEU A 859 1.43 -12.18 27.86
C LEU A 859 1.48 -13.62 28.38
N ILE A 860 0.91 -14.58 27.64
CA ILE A 860 0.88 -16.00 28.01
C ILE A 860 2.30 -16.53 28.20
N LEU A 861 3.19 -16.26 27.24
CA LEU A 861 4.59 -16.68 27.32
C LEU A 861 5.28 -16.09 28.56
N SER A 862 5.08 -14.81 28.87
CA SER A 862 5.67 -14.19 30.08
C SER A 862 5.33 -14.97 31.35
N LEU A 863 4.07 -15.38 31.50
CA LEU A 863 3.60 -16.14 32.66
C LEU A 863 4.15 -17.57 32.69
N LEU A 864 4.23 -18.25 31.53
CA LEU A 864 4.79 -19.60 31.43
C LEU A 864 6.29 -19.66 31.75
N TYR A 865 7.05 -18.62 31.37
CA TYR A 865 8.47 -18.53 31.69
C TYR A 865 8.75 -18.35 33.19
N GLN A 866 7.76 -17.92 33.98
CA GLN A 866 7.88 -17.75 35.42
C GLN A 866 7.30 -18.91 36.24
N ASN A 867 6.35 -19.67 35.69
CA ASN A 867 5.51 -20.57 36.49
C ASN A 867 5.34 -21.96 35.87
N GLY A 868 5.54 -22.98 36.70
CA GLY A 868 5.12 -24.35 36.41
C GLY A 868 3.61 -24.57 36.62
N PRO A 869 3.07 -25.72 36.18
CA PRO A 869 1.64 -26.03 36.26
C PRO A 869 1.13 -26.23 37.70
N GLY A 870 2.03 -26.43 38.68
CA GLY A 870 1.68 -26.45 40.10
C GLY A 870 1.36 -25.08 40.69
N ILE A 871 1.89 -24.00 40.09
CA ILE A 871 1.71 -22.63 40.56
C ILE A 871 0.67 -21.88 39.71
N LEU A 872 0.64 -22.13 38.40
CA LEU A 872 -0.21 -21.42 37.45
C LEU A 872 -1.03 -22.37 36.60
N ARG A 873 -2.32 -22.07 36.50
CA ARG A 873 -3.29 -22.79 35.68
C ARG A 873 -4.02 -21.84 34.76
N PHE A 874 -4.35 -22.32 33.57
CA PHE A 874 -5.06 -21.56 32.55
C PHE A 874 -6.41 -22.19 32.21
N ILE A 875 -7.37 -21.32 31.92
CA ILE A 875 -8.54 -21.64 31.11
C ILE A 875 -8.48 -20.72 29.90
N PHE A 876 -8.45 -21.29 28.71
CA PHE A 876 -8.47 -20.54 27.45
C PHE A 876 -9.82 -20.69 26.78
N VAL A 877 -10.40 -19.55 26.42
CA VAL A 877 -11.63 -19.46 25.66
C VAL A 877 -11.29 -18.78 24.35
N ASP A 878 -11.55 -19.48 23.27
CA ASP A 878 -11.25 -19.05 21.91
C ASP A 878 -12.42 -19.45 21.02
N PRO A 879 -13.52 -18.69 21.03
CA PRO A 879 -14.74 -19.06 20.29
C PRO A 879 -14.47 -19.28 18.79
N LYS A 880 -13.42 -18.63 18.28
CA LYS A 880 -12.99 -18.63 16.88
C LYS A 880 -11.91 -19.66 16.54
N ARG A 881 -11.31 -20.28 17.55
CA ARG A 881 -10.30 -21.34 17.44
C ARG A 881 -8.99 -20.90 16.77
N VAL A 882 -8.63 -19.64 16.90
CA VAL A 882 -7.51 -19.02 16.18
C VAL A 882 -6.27 -18.92 17.06
N GLU A 883 -6.36 -18.17 18.16
CA GLU A 883 -5.18 -17.78 18.92
C GLU A 883 -4.71 -18.90 19.85
N PHE A 884 -5.63 -19.66 20.45
CA PHE A 884 -5.29 -20.56 21.57
C PHE A 884 -5.25 -22.04 21.22
N SER A 885 -5.70 -22.44 20.03
CA SER A 885 -5.70 -23.85 19.60
C SER A 885 -4.33 -24.52 19.72
N VAL A 886 -3.25 -23.77 19.49
CA VAL A 886 -1.84 -24.24 19.58
C VAL A 886 -1.43 -24.65 21.00
N TYR A 887 -2.12 -24.17 22.03
CA TYR A 887 -1.83 -24.49 23.43
C TYR A 887 -2.50 -25.78 23.91
N ASN A 888 -3.31 -26.45 23.09
CA ASN A 888 -3.89 -27.74 23.48
C ASN A 888 -2.78 -28.76 23.80
N GLY A 889 -2.88 -29.40 24.97
CA GLY A 889 -1.85 -30.30 25.51
C GLY A 889 -0.84 -29.63 26.44
N LEU A 890 -0.93 -28.31 26.65
CA LEU A 890 -0.12 -27.60 27.64
C LEU A 890 -0.48 -28.09 29.06
N PRO A 891 0.50 -28.50 29.89
CA PRO A 891 0.24 -29.03 31.24
C PRO A 891 -0.49 -28.07 32.18
N HIS A 892 -0.44 -26.76 31.90
CA HIS A 892 -1.07 -25.71 32.68
C HIS A 892 -2.58 -25.59 32.44
N LEU A 893 -3.14 -26.19 31.39
CA LEU A 893 -4.56 -26.11 31.10
C LEU A 893 -5.39 -26.96 32.07
N LEU A 894 -6.45 -26.38 32.65
CA LEU A 894 -7.44 -27.12 33.45
C LEU A 894 -8.44 -27.88 32.59
N THR A 895 -8.63 -27.41 31.36
CA THR A 895 -9.51 -27.98 30.36
C THR A 895 -8.89 -27.73 28.99
N PRO A 896 -9.13 -28.59 27.98
CA PRO A 896 -8.90 -28.23 26.59
C PRO A 896 -9.53 -26.87 26.27
N VAL A 897 -8.94 -26.18 25.30
CA VAL A 897 -9.38 -24.84 24.89
C VAL A 897 -10.87 -24.85 24.59
N ILE A 898 -11.60 -23.91 25.19
CA ILE A 898 -13.05 -23.83 25.10
C ILE A 898 -13.42 -23.04 23.86
N PHE A 899 -14.18 -23.66 22.97
CA PHE A 899 -14.64 -23.04 21.72
C PHE A 899 -16.14 -22.69 21.71
N ASP A 900 -16.89 -23.16 22.71
CA ASP A 900 -18.34 -23.08 22.74
C ASP A 900 -18.81 -22.15 23.87
N ALA A 901 -19.79 -21.28 23.57
CA ALA A 901 -20.29 -20.30 24.51
C ALA A 901 -20.91 -20.93 25.77
N GLN A 902 -21.63 -22.05 25.64
CA GLN A 902 -22.24 -22.72 26.79
C GLN A 902 -21.16 -23.31 27.70
N LYS A 903 -20.12 -23.91 27.13
CA LYS A 903 -18.95 -24.38 27.89
C LYS A 903 -18.21 -23.22 28.57
N THR A 904 -18.12 -22.06 27.93
CA THR A 904 -17.56 -20.85 28.54
C THR A 904 -18.37 -20.42 29.76
N VAL A 905 -19.70 -20.38 29.64
CA VAL A 905 -20.59 -20.07 30.76
C VAL A 905 -20.42 -21.10 31.90
N ASN A 906 -20.32 -22.39 31.57
CA ASN A 906 -20.07 -23.42 32.57
C ASN A 906 -18.71 -23.26 33.26
N ALA A 907 -17.66 -22.90 32.52
CA ALA A 907 -16.34 -22.63 33.08
C ALA A 907 -16.35 -21.39 33.99
N LEU A 908 -17.11 -20.35 33.65
CA LEU A 908 -17.32 -19.17 34.49
C LEU A 908 -18.05 -19.54 35.79
N HIS A 909 -19.14 -20.33 35.73
CA HIS A 909 -19.83 -20.83 36.92
C HIS A 909 -18.93 -21.69 37.81
N TRP A 910 -18.11 -22.55 37.19
CA TRP A 910 -17.13 -23.35 37.90
C TRP A 910 -16.08 -22.47 38.60
N LEU A 911 -15.57 -21.42 37.94
CA LEU A 911 -14.66 -20.46 38.55
C LEU A 911 -15.29 -19.74 39.75
N THR A 912 -16.58 -19.40 39.70
CA THR A 912 -17.31 -18.84 40.84
C THR A 912 -17.38 -19.84 42.00
N SER A 913 -17.70 -21.10 41.71
CA SER A 913 -17.77 -22.15 42.73
C SER A 913 -16.40 -22.45 43.35
N GLU A 914 -15.35 -22.46 42.52
CA GLU A 914 -13.97 -22.64 42.96
C GLU A 914 -13.49 -21.45 43.81
N MET A 915 -13.92 -20.23 43.50
CA MET A 915 -13.66 -19.05 44.33
C MET A 915 -14.30 -19.20 45.73
N GLU A 916 -15.56 -19.63 45.81
CA GLU A 916 -16.25 -19.89 47.08
C GLU A 916 -15.52 -20.96 47.91
N ARG A 917 -15.20 -22.10 47.29
CA ARG A 917 -14.40 -23.17 47.92
C ARG A 917 -13.06 -22.66 48.47
N ARG A 918 -12.39 -21.79 47.71
CA ARG A 918 -11.11 -21.21 48.12
C ARG A 918 -11.27 -20.27 49.31
N PHE A 919 -12.35 -19.50 49.41
CA PHE A 919 -12.58 -18.67 50.59
C PHE A 919 -12.70 -19.51 51.87
N ASP A 920 -13.38 -20.66 51.81
CA ASP A 920 -13.48 -21.57 52.94
C ASP A 920 -12.10 -22.13 53.36
N VAL A 921 -11.31 -22.57 52.38
CA VAL A 921 -9.95 -23.11 52.60
C VAL A 921 -9.01 -22.04 53.17
N LEU A 922 -9.03 -20.83 52.61
CA LEU A 922 -8.22 -19.71 53.09
C LEU A 922 -8.61 -19.32 54.53
N SER A 923 -9.91 -19.31 54.85
CA SER A 923 -10.40 -18.99 56.18
C SER A 923 -10.01 -20.05 57.22
N ALA A 924 -10.09 -21.34 56.86
CA ALA A 924 -9.68 -22.46 57.70
C ALA A 924 -8.19 -22.38 58.10
N GLU A 925 -7.32 -22.06 57.14
CA GLU A 925 -5.87 -21.89 57.36
C GLU A 925 -5.47 -20.47 57.83
N LYS A 926 -6.46 -19.59 58.09
CA LYS A 926 -6.25 -18.18 58.49
C LYS A 926 -5.36 -17.39 57.52
N ALA A 927 -5.38 -17.76 56.25
CA ALA A 927 -4.69 -17.08 55.17
C ALA A 927 -5.56 -15.95 54.60
N ARG A 928 -4.91 -14.86 54.15
CA ARG A 928 -5.62 -13.69 53.59
C ARG A 928 -5.77 -13.77 52.08
N ASP A 929 -4.87 -14.49 51.43
CA ASP A 929 -4.77 -14.65 49.99
C ASP A 929 -4.04 -15.95 49.64
N ILE A 930 -4.00 -16.29 48.35
CA ILE A 930 -3.32 -17.50 47.86
C ILE A 930 -1.83 -17.49 48.19
N GLY A 931 -1.19 -16.31 48.19
CA GLY A 931 0.24 -16.18 48.51
C GLY A 931 0.55 -16.61 49.93
N SER A 932 -0.14 -16.02 50.90
CA SER A 932 -0.02 -16.33 52.33
C SER A 932 -0.44 -17.77 52.65
N TYR A 933 -1.46 -18.30 51.97
CA TYR A 933 -1.84 -19.71 52.10
C TYR A 933 -0.71 -20.63 51.64
N ASN A 934 -0.15 -20.37 50.45
CA ASN A 934 0.94 -21.17 49.92
C ASN A 934 2.16 -21.11 50.84
N GLU A 935 2.52 -19.96 51.40
CA GLU A 935 3.61 -19.88 52.39
C GLU A 935 3.39 -20.78 53.61
N ILE A 936 2.17 -20.83 54.15
CA ILE A 936 1.82 -21.65 55.31
C ILE A 936 1.92 -23.13 54.95
N VAL A 937 1.27 -23.53 53.85
CA VAL A 937 1.16 -24.92 53.46
C VAL A 937 2.52 -25.49 53.02
N LEU A 938 3.36 -24.69 52.38
CA LEU A 938 4.70 -25.11 51.97
C LEU A 938 5.66 -25.31 53.15
N ARG A 939 5.49 -24.56 54.24
CA ARG A 939 6.22 -24.82 55.49
C ARG A 939 5.81 -26.15 56.14
N ASN A 940 4.61 -26.62 55.82
CA ASN A 940 4.03 -27.85 56.34
C ASN A 940 4.05 -28.99 55.30
N GLU A 941 4.88 -28.88 54.26
CA GLU A 941 5.02 -29.87 53.16
C GLU A 941 3.72 -30.22 52.43
N GLY A 942 2.70 -29.36 52.47
CA GLY A 942 1.45 -29.56 51.74
C GLY A 942 1.48 -29.02 50.31
N GLU A 943 0.42 -29.30 49.56
CA GLU A 943 0.30 -28.85 48.17
C GLU A 943 -0.13 -27.38 48.05
N PRO A 944 0.59 -26.57 47.25
CA PRO A 944 0.21 -25.18 47.00
C PRO A 944 -1.10 -25.10 46.19
N MET A 945 -1.85 -24.03 46.43
CA MET A 945 -2.98 -23.66 45.61
C MET A 945 -2.50 -22.85 44.38
N PRO A 946 -2.85 -23.27 43.15
CA PRO A 946 -2.42 -22.55 41.95
C PRO A 946 -3.27 -21.30 41.70
N PHE A 947 -2.65 -20.28 41.11
CA PHE A 947 -3.35 -19.19 40.47
C PHE A 947 -4.07 -19.70 39.21
N ILE A 948 -5.32 -19.29 39.01
CA ILE A 948 -6.08 -19.61 37.80
C ILE A 948 -6.26 -18.32 37.00
N VAL A 949 -5.81 -18.32 35.75
CA VAL A 949 -5.98 -17.21 34.81
C VAL A 949 -6.90 -17.66 33.68
N LEU A 950 -8.05 -16.99 33.55
CA LEU A 950 -8.95 -17.14 32.41
C LEU A 950 -8.55 -16.12 31.34
N ILE A 951 -8.32 -16.57 30.12
CA ILE A 951 -8.09 -15.69 28.97
C ILE A 951 -9.16 -15.97 27.92
N ILE A 952 -9.85 -14.92 27.50
CA ILE A 952 -10.88 -14.94 26.47
C ILE A 952 -10.34 -14.13 25.29
N ASP A 953 -10.18 -14.78 24.15
CA ASP A 953 -9.92 -14.07 22.90
C ASP A 953 -11.22 -13.49 22.35
N GLU A 954 -11.22 -12.19 22.07
CA GLU A 954 -12.38 -11.35 21.71
C GLU A 954 -13.59 -11.42 22.67
N LEU A 955 -13.60 -10.54 23.67
CA LEU A 955 -14.78 -10.26 24.49
C LEU A 955 -15.71 -9.29 23.72
N ALA A 956 -16.72 -9.82 23.03
CA ALA A 956 -17.73 -9.03 22.28
C ALA A 956 -18.99 -8.77 23.11
#